data_AF-D4JBU7-F1
#
_entry.id   AF-D4JBU7-F1
#
_cell.length_a   1.000
_cell.length_b   1.000
_cell.length_c   1.000
_cell.angle_alpha   90.00
_cell.angle_beta   90.00
_cell.angle_gamma   90.00
#
_symmetry.space_group_name_H-M   'P 1'
#
loop_
_entity.id
_entity.type
_entity.pdbx_description
1 polymer ?
#
loop_
_entity_poly.entity_id
_entity_poly.type
_entity_poly.pdbx_seq_one_letter_code
_entity_poly.pdbx_strand_id
1 'polypeptide(L)'
;MVQTEMAAEAIKKVFPSIEIEIAGFETKGDRHLDKSLSAFGSKGAFTKELEGAMLDGRIDLAVHSAKDLPVELPEGLTVGAVLKRGDSRDVWVSLRREFSIIEECKEKTVVGTGSLRRALQIQQICPGVDIRDIRGNVPTRLKKLSDGMYDGIILAAAGLKRLGYLSEDCETEGSFEAEEQTFFYEILSKEQFLPAAGQGIIALETRQKDCEDCMQAIHDEDTWQMFLTERSFLRAIGGGCNEAAAVDVRMDGQKVSVRARYAGDGLHMKEKTVTGTRCGNIEEDRKLAVSLGEQMAARLQNGKVYLIGAGPGDTGLITMKGMEALKEADVIVYDHLASPSLLNATKDEAEWIDAGKFAGHHRMKQAEIEELLIEKAMEGQTVARLKGGDPFIFGRGGEEALALTAAGIEYEVIPGVSSAYSAPAYAGIPITHRGKASSFHVITGHEDPTKENSSLDYEILAREEGTLVFLMGLSRLHQISERLIANGKDAHTPAAVIASGTTARQRCVTGKLGRIAAISEKADIQPPAILVVGDVVSLKKEIDWQQAGALSGKKILVTATEIIAEPLAEKIRKLGGEPVVMSLISVRAEKMYGLKEVLVRPGKRWLVFTSRNGVRFFFEQMKKEEIDIRILGICRIAVMGAGTRRELENWGCYADLMPEQSCSESLAKALCENVQYDEEICLFRAEEASDVLIKRLREKGFFVVDTPMYHTEKMWKKAALLKEVLEDMDAVTFCSASAVRAFAQMTEGQRFAAKNVCIGPVTAEAAEKADISIDKIAGQYDLEGLAAALCDILCRNES
;
A
#
# COMPACT_ATOMS: atom_id res chain seq x y z
N MET A 1 9.83 30.04 35.68
CA MET A 1 9.42 30.92 36.79
C MET A 1 7.92 30.89 37.02
N VAL A 2 7.07 31.40 36.11
CA VAL A 2 5.59 31.41 36.33
C VAL A 2 5.01 30.06 36.77
N GLN A 3 5.43 28.95 36.14
CA GLN A 3 4.95 27.61 36.51
C GLN A 3 5.38 27.19 37.93
N THR A 4 6.58 27.60 38.34
CA THR A 4 7.12 27.37 39.69
C THR A 4 6.34 28.17 40.73
N GLU A 5 5.98 29.41 40.42
CA GLU A 5 5.14 30.25 41.27
C GLU A 5 3.75 29.65 41.44
N MET A 6 3.11 29.22 40.34
CA MET A 6 1.81 28.52 40.39
C MET A 6 1.86 27.24 41.25
N ALA A 7 2.95 26.47 41.15
CA ALA A 7 3.14 25.28 41.98
C ALA A 7 3.33 25.65 43.46
N ALA A 8 4.13 26.69 43.75
CA ALA A 8 4.33 27.19 45.10
C ALA A 8 3.02 27.73 45.72
N GLU A 9 2.20 28.44 44.94
CA GLU A 9 0.88 28.92 45.36
C GLU A 9 -0.08 27.75 45.65
N ALA A 10 -0.09 26.71 44.81
CA ALA A 10 -0.90 25.52 45.02
C ALA A 10 -0.51 24.82 46.34
N ILE A 11 0.78 24.70 46.63
CA ILE A 11 1.29 24.13 47.89
C ILE A 11 0.90 25.03 49.08
N LYS A 12 1.18 26.34 49.02
CA LYS A 12 0.86 27.30 50.10
C LYS A 12 -0.62 27.39 50.41
N LYS A 13 -1.50 27.17 49.42
CA LYS A 13 -2.95 27.14 49.63
C LYS A 13 -3.36 26.02 50.58
N VAL A 14 -2.67 24.89 50.56
CA VAL A 14 -2.93 23.75 51.46
C VAL A 14 -2.09 23.84 52.74
N PHE A 15 -0.85 24.31 52.62
CA PHE A 15 0.11 24.42 53.72
C PHE A 15 0.56 25.88 53.91
N PRO A 16 -0.25 26.77 54.52
CA PRO A 16 0.05 28.20 54.58
C PRO A 16 1.32 28.55 55.38
N SER A 17 1.72 27.67 56.30
CA SER A 17 2.91 27.84 57.15
C SER A 17 4.20 27.29 56.53
N ILE A 18 4.14 26.69 55.34
CA ILE A 18 5.34 26.13 54.70
C ILE A 18 6.17 27.26 54.08
N GLU A 19 7.45 27.32 54.42
CA GLU A 19 8.40 28.20 53.76
C GLU A 19 8.82 27.57 52.43
N ILE A 20 8.72 28.33 51.34
CA ILE A 20 9.11 27.88 49.99
C ILE A 20 10.16 28.84 49.46
N GLU A 21 11.36 28.32 49.20
CA GLU A 21 12.41 29.01 48.47
C GLU A 21 12.37 28.61 46.99
N ILE A 22 12.44 29.60 46.09
CA ILE A 22 12.46 29.36 44.65
C ILE A 22 13.89 29.55 44.14
N ALA A 23 14.52 28.46 43.70
CA ALA A 23 15.84 28.48 43.08
C ALA A 23 15.74 28.46 41.55
N GLY A 24 16.39 29.41 40.88
CA GLY A 24 16.49 29.45 39.42
C GLY A 24 17.67 28.63 38.91
N PHE A 25 17.45 27.78 37.89
CA PHE A 25 18.48 27.02 37.21
C PHE A 25 18.48 27.32 35.72
N GLU A 26 19.66 27.34 35.10
CA GLU A 26 19.83 27.48 33.66
C GLU A 26 20.24 26.13 33.07
N THR A 27 19.48 25.64 32.08
CA THR A 27 19.68 24.30 31.51
C THR A 27 20.51 24.35 30.24
N LYS A 28 21.00 23.20 29.76
CA LYS A 28 21.72 23.11 28.49
C LYS A 28 20.88 23.60 27.30
N GLY A 29 19.56 23.36 27.33
CA GLY A 29 18.63 23.81 26.30
C GLY A 29 18.44 25.33 26.24
N ASP A 30 18.73 26.03 27.34
CA ASP A 30 18.70 27.50 27.43
C ASP A 30 19.98 28.13 26.90
N ARG A 31 21.14 27.48 27.13
CA ARG A 31 22.47 27.98 26.74
C ARG A 31 22.78 27.87 25.23
N HIS A 32 22.11 26.98 24.51
CA HIS A 32 22.40 26.69 23.09
C HIS A 32 21.16 26.86 22.20
N LEU A 33 20.90 28.12 21.81
CA LEU A 33 19.75 28.51 21.00
C LEU A 33 20.00 28.43 19.48
N ASP A 34 21.24 28.16 19.07
CA ASP A 34 21.75 28.13 17.69
C ASP A 34 21.63 26.74 17.01
N LYS A 35 21.27 25.70 17.77
CA LYS A 35 21.09 24.33 17.25
C LYS A 35 19.62 23.91 17.29
N SER A 36 19.19 23.06 16.36
CA SER A 36 17.83 22.51 16.35
C SER A 36 17.56 21.63 17.57
N LEU A 37 16.29 21.48 17.98
CA LEU A 37 15.92 20.61 19.12
C LEU A 37 16.32 19.15 18.86
N SER A 38 16.20 18.70 17.61
CA SER A 38 16.64 17.36 17.16
C SER A 38 18.13 17.11 17.36
N ALA A 39 18.98 18.14 17.34
CA ALA A 39 20.43 18.00 17.48
C ALA A 39 20.90 17.69 18.91
N PHE A 40 20.03 17.84 19.93
CA PHE A 40 20.38 17.57 21.33
C PHE A 40 20.15 16.11 21.76
N GLY A 41 19.54 15.28 20.89
CA GLY A 41 19.11 13.93 21.23
C GLY A 41 17.88 13.93 22.16
N SER A 42 17.22 12.78 22.32
CA SER A 42 15.98 12.62 23.09
C SER A 42 16.13 12.73 24.62
N LYS A 43 17.35 12.99 25.15
CA LYS A 43 17.66 12.94 26.58
C LYS A 43 17.85 14.33 27.21
N GLY A 44 16.82 14.79 27.91
CA GLY A 44 16.92 15.68 29.07
C GLY A 44 17.57 17.06 28.88
N ALA A 45 17.46 17.68 27.69
CA ALA A 45 18.09 18.99 27.43
C ALA A 45 17.61 20.11 28.37
N PHE A 46 16.43 19.94 28.97
CA PHE A 46 15.78 20.91 29.88
C PHE A 46 15.54 20.38 31.30
N THR A 47 15.97 19.16 31.63
CA THR A 47 15.67 18.52 32.93
C THR A 47 16.92 18.11 33.69
N LYS A 48 18.02 17.78 33.00
CA LYS A 48 19.22 17.18 33.59
C LYS A 48 19.85 17.98 34.74
N GLU A 49 19.95 19.31 34.60
CA GLU A 49 20.51 20.15 35.66
C GLU A 49 19.64 20.19 36.93
N LEU A 50 18.31 20.12 36.77
CA LEU A 50 17.34 20.06 37.87
C LEU A 50 17.37 18.68 38.54
N GLU A 51 17.39 17.61 37.75
CA GLU A 51 17.52 16.23 38.23
C GLU A 51 18.79 16.05 39.09
N GLY A 52 19.93 16.56 38.62
CA GLY A 52 21.17 16.55 39.40
C GLY A 52 21.06 17.37 40.69
N ALA A 53 20.39 18.53 40.65
CA ALA A 53 20.15 19.32 41.86
C ALA A 53 19.25 18.63 42.89
N MET A 54 18.25 17.87 42.44
CA MET A 54 17.42 17.05 43.33
C MET A 54 18.22 15.89 43.92
N LEU A 55 19.00 15.16 43.12
CA LEU A 55 19.80 14.02 43.61
C LEU A 55 20.89 14.45 44.60
N ASP A 56 21.50 15.63 44.37
CA ASP A 56 22.50 16.22 45.27
C ASP A 56 21.88 16.88 46.53
N GLY A 57 20.55 16.92 46.65
CA GLY A 57 19.85 17.54 47.79
C GLY A 57 19.88 19.08 47.80
N ARG A 58 20.16 19.73 46.66
CA ARG A 58 20.18 21.20 46.52
C ARG A 58 18.79 21.80 46.34
N ILE A 59 17.83 21.00 45.86
CA ILE A 59 16.41 21.31 45.78
C ILE A 59 15.60 20.08 46.16
N ASP A 60 14.38 20.29 46.65
CA ASP A 60 13.48 19.18 47.01
C ASP A 60 12.53 18.80 45.88
N LEU A 61 12.12 19.80 45.10
CA LEU A 61 11.14 19.66 44.03
C LEU A 61 11.65 20.37 42.77
N ALA A 62 11.40 19.78 41.61
CA ALA A 62 11.56 20.43 40.33
C ALA A 62 10.21 20.54 39.60
N VAL A 63 9.96 21.71 38.99
CA VAL A 63 8.68 22.01 38.32
C VAL A 63 8.91 22.03 36.81
N HIS A 64 8.17 21.19 36.11
CA HIS A 64 8.31 20.99 34.67
C HIS A 64 7.00 21.26 33.94
N SER A 65 7.13 21.76 32.71
CA SER A 65 6.11 21.52 31.70
C SER A 65 6.13 20.04 31.34
N ALA A 66 5.04 19.32 31.54
CA ALA A 66 5.00 17.86 31.39
C ALA A 66 5.43 17.37 29.99
N LYS A 67 5.18 18.17 28.95
CA LYS A 67 5.61 17.88 27.57
C LYS A 67 7.13 17.88 27.36
N ASP A 68 7.87 18.55 28.24
CA ASP A 68 9.33 18.68 28.20
C ASP A 68 10.00 17.69 29.16
N LEU A 69 9.21 16.95 29.95
CA LEU A 69 9.69 15.93 30.88
C LEU A 69 9.98 14.63 30.11
N PRO A 70 11.18 14.03 30.27
CA PRO A 70 11.51 12.78 29.60
C PRO A 70 10.57 11.64 30.01
N VAL A 71 10.40 10.67 29.11
CA VAL A 71 9.51 9.50 29.33
C VAL A 71 10.06 8.60 30.44
N GLU A 72 11.39 8.47 30.52
CA GLU A 72 12.09 7.80 31.61
C GLU A 72 12.77 8.84 32.50
N LEU A 73 12.56 8.71 33.81
CA LEU A 73 13.24 9.53 34.82
C LEU A 73 14.47 8.80 35.36
N PRO A 74 15.49 9.52 35.86
CA PRO A 74 16.62 8.91 36.55
C PRO A 74 16.19 8.05 37.74
N GLU A 75 17.00 7.04 38.06
CA GLU A 75 16.79 6.21 39.25
C GLU A 75 16.74 7.07 40.52
N GLY A 76 15.77 6.80 41.39
CA GLY A 76 15.56 7.56 42.63
C GLY A 76 14.66 8.80 42.50
N LEU A 77 14.28 9.20 41.28
CA LEU A 77 13.33 10.29 41.03
C LEU A 77 11.96 9.75 40.59
N THR A 78 10.91 10.54 40.81
CA THR A 78 9.54 10.26 40.37
C THR A 78 8.76 11.55 40.13
N VAL A 79 7.74 11.51 39.29
CA VAL A 79 6.72 12.58 39.30
C VAL A 79 5.82 12.35 40.50
N GLY A 80 5.85 13.27 41.46
CA GLY A 80 5.06 13.19 42.69
C GLY A 80 3.63 13.69 42.48
N ALA A 81 3.46 14.74 41.67
CA ALA A 81 2.14 15.30 41.39
C ALA A 81 2.06 15.96 40.02
N VAL A 82 0.83 16.07 39.51
CA VAL A 82 0.49 16.97 38.41
C VAL A 82 -0.61 17.91 38.86
N LEU A 83 -0.50 19.18 38.45
CA LEU A 83 -1.57 20.16 38.65
C LEU A 83 -2.63 19.99 37.58
N LYS A 84 -3.84 20.49 37.86
CA LYS A 84 -4.95 20.52 36.89
C LYS A 84 -4.49 21.07 35.54
N ARG A 85 -4.81 20.34 34.46
CA ARG A 85 -4.41 20.69 33.09
C ARG A 85 -4.98 22.05 32.66
N GLY A 86 -4.12 22.93 32.17
CA GLY A 86 -4.50 24.16 31.48
C GLY A 86 -4.89 23.90 30.02
N ASP A 87 -5.20 24.96 29.27
CA ASP A 87 -5.59 24.80 27.86
C ASP A 87 -4.49 24.16 27.00
N SER A 88 -4.72 22.91 26.63
CA SER A 88 -3.78 22.12 25.83
C SER A 88 -3.74 22.48 24.35
N ARG A 89 -4.63 23.35 23.83
CA ARG A 89 -4.66 23.71 22.40
C ARG A 89 -3.39 24.45 21.96
N ASP A 90 -3.12 24.39 20.67
CA ASP A 90 -2.10 25.24 20.03
C ASP A 90 -2.76 26.52 19.51
N VAL A 91 -1.97 27.58 19.39
CA VAL A 91 -2.38 28.91 18.97
C VAL A 91 -1.51 29.33 17.80
N TRP A 92 -2.16 29.63 16.68
CA TRP A 92 -1.55 30.32 15.55
C TRP A 92 -1.44 31.81 15.89
N VAL A 93 -0.29 32.41 15.66
CA VAL A 93 -0.02 33.81 15.96
C VAL A 93 0.62 34.49 14.75
N SER A 94 0.07 35.62 14.35
CA SER A 94 0.50 36.42 13.20
C SER A 94 0.47 37.91 13.51
N LEU A 95 1.26 38.71 12.81
CA LEU A 95 1.19 40.17 12.86
C LEU A 95 0.27 40.76 11.78
N ARG A 96 -0.08 39.95 10.77
CA ARG A 96 -0.92 40.39 9.66
C ARG A 96 -2.33 39.89 9.89
N ARG A 97 -3.28 40.83 9.92
CA ARG A 97 -4.70 40.51 10.05
C ARG A 97 -5.22 39.65 8.90
N GLU A 98 -4.67 39.79 7.70
CA GLU A 98 -5.02 38.91 6.56
C GLU A 98 -4.56 37.45 6.74
N PHE A 99 -3.73 37.17 7.74
CA PHE A 99 -3.27 35.83 8.11
C PHE A 99 -3.61 35.54 9.58
N SER A 100 -4.67 36.15 10.13
CA SER A 100 -5.07 35.85 11.50
C SER A 100 -5.65 34.43 11.63
N ILE A 101 -6.12 33.86 10.52
CA ILE A 101 -6.65 32.51 10.42
C ILE A 101 -5.69 31.64 9.59
N ILE A 102 -5.38 30.45 10.08
CA ILE A 102 -4.39 29.54 9.47
C ILE A 102 -4.83 29.05 8.09
N GLU A 103 -6.13 28.81 7.90
CA GLU A 103 -6.69 28.33 6.63
C GLU A 103 -6.67 29.40 5.53
N GLU A 104 -6.56 30.67 5.90
CA GLU A 104 -6.45 31.80 4.97
C GLU A 104 -5.01 32.04 4.49
N CYS A 105 -4.03 31.34 5.08
CA CYS A 105 -2.65 31.37 4.62
C CYS A 105 -2.56 30.75 3.20
N LYS A 106 -1.76 31.37 2.33
CA LYS A 106 -1.55 30.95 0.94
C LYS A 106 -0.21 30.23 0.77
N GLU A 107 -0.02 29.61 -0.40
CA GLU A 107 1.30 29.10 -0.82
C GLU A 107 2.37 30.20 -0.64
N LYS A 108 3.51 29.85 0.00
CA LYS A 108 4.68 30.70 0.33
C LYS A 108 4.66 31.47 1.67
N THR A 109 3.71 31.26 2.58
CA THR A 109 3.81 31.79 3.97
C THR A 109 4.93 31.09 4.74
N VAL A 110 5.78 31.84 5.43
CA VAL A 110 6.86 31.31 6.27
C VAL A 110 6.36 31.07 7.69
N VAL A 111 6.31 29.81 8.11
CA VAL A 111 5.78 29.41 9.42
C VAL A 111 6.91 28.97 10.35
N GLY A 112 7.01 29.63 11.52
CA GLY A 112 7.99 29.32 12.55
C GLY A 112 7.54 28.21 13.49
N THR A 113 8.15 27.03 13.39
CA THR A 113 8.00 25.96 14.39
C THR A 113 9.20 25.01 14.40
N GLY A 114 9.76 24.76 15.59
CA GLY A 114 10.78 23.73 15.80
C GLY A 114 10.22 22.34 16.13
N SER A 115 8.90 22.18 16.12
CA SER A 115 8.21 20.92 16.43
C SER A 115 7.76 20.24 15.14
N LEU A 116 8.27 19.02 14.89
CA LEU A 116 7.87 18.21 13.72
C LEU A 116 6.36 17.90 13.74
N ARG A 117 5.80 17.60 14.92
CA ARG A 117 4.35 17.45 15.14
C ARG A 117 3.56 18.62 14.57
N ARG A 118 3.98 19.85 14.87
CA ARG A 118 3.29 21.05 14.38
C ARG A 118 3.49 21.23 12.88
N ALA A 119 4.72 21.06 12.40
CA ALA A 119 5.06 21.21 10.99
C ALA A 119 4.16 20.33 10.10
N LEU A 120 4.06 19.04 10.41
CA LEU A 120 3.26 18.09 9.63
C LEU A 120 1.76 18.41 9.68
N GLN A 121 1.21 18.76 10.85
CA GLN A 121 -0.21 19.10 10.96
C GLN A 121 -0.56 20.40 10.24
N ILE A 122 0.33 21.41 10.24
CA ILE A 122 0.11 22.64 9.46
C ILE A 122 0.14 22.34 7.98
N GLN A 123 1.11 21.56 7.51
CA GLN A 123 1.23 21.21 6.09
C GLN A 123 0.01 20.43 5.56
N GLN A 124 -0.69 19.70 6.44
CA GLN A 124 -1.97 19.06 6.12
C GLN A 124 -3.13 20.06 6.01
N ILE A 125 -3.14 21.12 6.82
CA ILE A 125 -4.19 22.16 6.81
C ILE A 125 -3.97 23.16 5.66
N CYS A 126 -2.73 23.61 5.48
CA CYS A 126 -2.34 24.57 4.45
C CYS A 126 -1.16 23.99 3.64
N PRO A 127 -1.43 23.24 2.56
CA PRO A 127 -0.39 22.74 1.68
C PRO A 127 0.41 23.89 1.06
N GLY A 128 1.75 23.82 1.09
CA GLY A 128 2.63 24.81 0.45
C GLY A 128 3.20 25.91 1.36
N VAL A 129 3.01 25.82 2.69
CA VAL A 129 3.74 26.66 3.65
C VAL A 129 5.23 26.29 3.74
N ASP A 130 6.10 27.28 3.95
CA ASP A 130 7.53 27.09 4.22
C ASP A 130 7.77 26.99 5.73
N ILE A 131 8.06 25.78 6.22
CA ILE A 131 8.34 25.56 7.65
C ILE A 131 9.80 25.91 7.94
N ARG A 132 10.02 26.84 8.87
CA ARG A 132 11.35 27.20 9.36
C ARG A 132 11.45 26.96 10.87
N ASP A 133 12.60 26.44 11.30
CA ASP A 133 12.86 26.18 12.72
C ASP A 133 12.83 27.50 13.51
N ILE A 134 12.27 27.46 14.72
CA ILE A 134 12.24 28.58 15.65
C ILE A 134 12.55 28.09 17.07
N ARG A 135 13.50 28.77 17.72
CA ARG A 135 13.97 28.51 19.09
C ARG A 135 13.78 29.74 19.98
N GLY A 136 13.76 29.50 21.29
CA GLY A 136 13.58 30.51 22.34
C GLY A 136 12.30 30.29 23.15
N ASN A 137 12.19 31.01 24.28
CA ASN A 137 10.97 31.07 25.08
C ASN A 137 9.86 31.88 24.36
N VAL A 138 8.66 31.96 24.94
CA VAL A 138 7.51 32.64 24.31
C VAL A 138 7.82 34.09 23.91
N PRO A 139 8.33 34.98 24.81
CA PRO A 139 8.68 36.34 24.43
C PRO A 139 9.72 36.42 23.30
N THR A 140 10.75 35.57 23.34
CA THR A 140 11.78 35.52 22.27
C THR A 140 11.18 35.15 20.93
N ARG A 141 10.20 34.24 20.90
CA ARG A 141 9.53 33.83 19.65
C ARG A 141 8.61 34.92 19.12
N LEU A 142 7.86 35.60 19.99
CA LEU A 142 7.04 36.76 19.61
C LEU A 142 7.92 37.87 19.04
N LYS A 143 9.05 38.16 19.67
CA LYS A 143 10.03 39.12 19.14
C LYS A 143 10.56 38.75 17.75
N LYS A 144 10.92 37.48 17.53
CA LYS A 144 11.35 37.01 16.19
C LYS A 144 10.27 37.16 15.12
N LEU A 145 9.00 37.01 15.50
CA LEU A 145 7.87 37.30 14.63
C LEU A 145 7.80 38.82 14.34
N SER A 146 7.92 39.68 15.36
CA SER A 146 8.00 41.14 15.23
C SER A 146 9.16 41.64 14.37
N ASP A 147 10.29 40.94 14.40
CA ASP A 147 11.47 41.23 13.58
C ASP A 147 11.28 40.80 12.10
N GLY A 148 10.12 40.23 11.74
CA GLY A 148 9.79 39.83 10.37
C GLY A 148 10.49 38.56 9.90
N MET A 149 11.01 37.73 10.81
CA MET A 149 11.68 36.46 10.44
C MET A 149 10.71 35.38 9.95
N TYR A 150 9.43 35.50 10.33
CA TYR A 150 8.35 34.57 10.01
C TYR A 150 7.08 35.38 9.71
N ASP A 151 6.15 34.83 8.92
CA ASP A 151 4.83 35.43 8.72
C ASP A 151 3.85 35.02 9.83
N GLY A 152 4.06 33.85 10.43
CA GLY A 152 3.38 33.43 11.65
C GLY A 152 4.08 32.29 12.38
N ILE A 153 3.71 32.09 13.64
CA ILE A 153 4.31 31.09 14.52
C ILE A 153 3.23 30.32 15.27
N ILE A 154 3.57 29.12 15.78
CA ILE A 154 2.67 28.36 16.65
C ILE A 154 3.20 28.27 18.08
N LEU A 155 2.34 28.60 19.02
CA LEU A 155 2.59 28.55 20.47
C LEU A 155 1.53 27.70 21.17
N ALA A 156 1.79 27.30 22.42
CA ALA A 156 0.79 26.57 23.22
C ALA A 156 -0.10 27.57 23.96
N ALA A 157 -1.42 27.36 23.96
CA ALA A 157 -2.39 28.24 24.61
C ALA A 157 -2.08 28.41 26.11
N ALA A 158 -1.80 27.31 26.82
CA ALA A 158 -1.37 27.35 28.22
C ALA A 158 -0.16 28.26 28.47
N GLY A 159 0.79 28.36 27.52
CA GLY A 159 1.96 29.23 27.68
C GLY A 159 1.59 30.71 27.58
N LEU A 160 0.75 31.07 26.62
CA LEU A 160 0.27 32.45 26.42
C LEU A 160 -0.63 32.91 27.57
N LYS A 161 -1.53 32.04 28.05
CA LYS A 161 -2.41 32.31 29.18
C LYS A 161 -1.65 32.53 30.48
N ARG A 162 -0.70 31.65 30.80
CA ARG A 162 0.15 31.77 32.01
C ARG A 162 0.97 33.05 32.04
N LEU A 163 1.43 33.53 30.87
CA LEU A 163 2.20 34.77 30.76
C LEU A 163 1.32 36.03 30.69
N GLY A 164 -0.02 35.88 30.71
CA GLY A 164 -0.96 36.99 30.69
C GLY A 164 -1.20 37.60 29.31
N TYR A 165 -0.72 36.98 28.22
CA TYR A 165 -1.00 37.45 26.86
C TYR A 165 -2.44 37.15 26.43
N LEU A 166 -3.00 36.04 26.92
CA LEU A 166 -4.40 35.65 26.69
C LEU A 166 -5.11 35.50 28.04
N SER A 167 -6.38 35.92 28.11
CA SER A 167 -7.24 35.64 29.26
C SER A 167 -7.73 34.19 29.24
N GLU A 168 -8.24 33.70 30.37
CA GLU A 168 -8.80 32.33 30.41
C GLU A 168 -10.05 32.16 29.54
N ASP A 169 -10.88 33.21 29.48
CA ASP A 169 -12.14 33.28 28.73
C ASP A 169 -12.00 33.95 27.35
N CYS A 170 -10.79 33.99 26.79
CA CYS A 170 -10.56 34.61 25.48
C CYS A 170 -11.34 33.91 24.37
N GLU A 171 -11.80 34.69 23.39
CA GLU A 171 -12.45 34.15 22.17
C GLU A 171 -11.47 33.26 21.38
N THR A 172 -12.00 32.42 20.48
CA THR A 172 -11.20 31.52 19.64
C THR A 172 -10.27 32.29 18.70
N GLU A 173 -10.61 33.52 18.37
CA GLU A 173 -9.80 34.43 17.56
C GLU A 173 -9.75 35.79 18.26
N GLY A 174 -8.70 36.55 18.02
CA GLY A 174 -8.60 37.90 18.58
C GLY A 174 -7.23 38.51 18.39
N SER A 175 -6.91 39.48 19.25
CA SER A 175 -5.59 40.10 19.30
C SER A 175 -5.13 40.38 20.71
N PHE A 176 -3.82 40.42 20.92
CA PHE A 176 -3.20 40.88 22.17
C PHE A 176 -1.99 41.78 21.86
N GLU A 177 -1.64 42.63 22.82
CA GLU A 177 -0.49 43.53 22.73
C GLU A 177 0.74 42.90 23.38
N ALA A 178 1.86 42.86 22.67
CA ALA A 178 3.17 42.47 23.19
C ALA A 178 4.28 43.13 22.35
N GLU A 179 5.49 43.31 22.88
CA GLU A 179 6.62 43.87 22.11
C GLU A 179 6.28 45.18 21.32
N GLU A 180 5.41 46.04 21.87
CA GLU A 180 4.91 47.28 21.22
C GLU A 180 4.14 47.04 19.89
N GLN A 181 3.61 45.83 19.70
CA GLN A 181 2.87 45.43 18.50
C GLN A 181 1.58 44.66 18.86
N THR A 182 0.59 44.78 17.98
CA THR A 182 -0.64 43.98 18.02
C THR A 182 -0.41 42.64 17.32
N PHE A 183 -0.52 41.54 18.05
CA PHE A 183 -0.53 40.19 17.51
C PHE A 183 -1.95 39.69 17.36
N PHE A 184 -2.27 39.12 16.19
CA PHE A 184 -3.53 38.41 15.95
C PHE A 184 -3.32 36.92 16.25
N TYR A 185 -4.35 36.28 16.78
CA TYR A 185 -4.28 34.87 17.13
C TYR A 185 -5.54 34.11 16.72
N GLU A 186 -5.35 32.81 16.48
CA GLU A 186 -6.39 31.80 16.34
C GLU A 186 -6.04 30.60 17.24
N ILE A 187 -6.96 30.20 18.11
CA ILE A 187 -6.84 29.00 18.93
C ILE A 187 -7.33 27.81 18.12
N LEU A 188 -6.39 26.95 17.73
CA LEU A 188 -6.66 25.83 16.85
C LEU A 188 -7.51 24.77 17.57
N SER A 189 -8.59 24.33 16.91
CA SER A 189 -9.46 23.28 17.43
C SER A 189 -8.70 21.96 17.56
N LYS A 190 -9.07 21.13 18.54
CA LYS A 190 -8.48 19.78 18.69
C LYS A 190 -8.98 18.82 17.61
N GLU A 191 -10.04 19.21 16.91
CA GLU A 191 -10.59 18.52 15.76
C GLU A 191 -9.61 18.57 14.59
N GLN A 192 -9.03 19.75 14.34
CA GLN A 192 -8.05 20.03 13.28
C GLN A 192 -6.59 19.80 13.72
N PHE A 193 -6.23 20.15 14.97
CA PHE A 193 -4.84 20.22 15.44
C PHE A 193 -4.64 19.59 16.82
N LEU A 194 -4.09 18.38 16.86
CA LEU A 194 -3.87 17.66 18.12
C LEU A 194 -2.62 18.16 18.85
N PRO A 195 -2.66 18.25 20.20
CA PRO A 195 -1.56 18.80 21.00
C PRO A 195 -0.44 17.78 21.22
N ALA A 196 0.68 18.25 21.77
CA ALA A 196 1.73 17.36 22.27
C ALA A 196 1.28 16.66 23.57
N ALA A 197 1.79 15.46 23.80
CA ALA A 197 1.67 14.78 25.09
C ALA A 197 2.16 15.70 26.22
N GLY A 198 1.40 15.78 27.32
CA GLY A 198 1.69 16.64 28.46
C GLY A 198 1.43 18.14 28.22
N GLN A 199 0.98 18.57 27.03
CA GLN A 199 0.76 19.99 26.77
C GLN A 199 -0.33 20.55 27.70
N GLY A 200 0.01 21.61 28.42
CA GLY A 200 -0.86 22.25 29.41
C GLY A 200 -0.74 21.68 30.83
N ILE A 201 -0.01 20.59 31.04
CA ILE A 201 0.17 19.98 32.38
C ILE A 201 1.46 20.52 33.03
N ILE A 202 1.38 20.86 34.31
CA ILE A 202 2.54 21.16 35.15
C ILE A 202 2.81 19.93 36.01
N ALA A 203 4.01 19.35 35.88
CA ALA A 203 4.45 18.18 36.61
C ALA A 203 5.49 18.57 37.66
N LEU A 204 5.37 18.01 38.86
CA LEU A 204 6.32 18.18 39.95
C LEU A 204 7.11 16.88 40.11
N GLU A 205 8.40 16.96 39.83
CA GLU A 205 9.37 15.88 40.04
C GLU A 205 9.98 16.00 41.45
N THR A 206 10.19 14.86 42.09
CA THR A 206 10.71 14.75 43.46
C THR A 206 11.57 13.48 43.59
N ARG A 207 12.37 13.39 44.65
CA ARG A 207 12.97 12.13 45.08
C ARG A 207 11.87 11.17 45.53
N GLN A 208 12.05 9.88 45.29
CA GLN A 208 11.10 8.87 45.75
C GLN A 208 10.89 8.97 47.26
N LYS A 209 9.62 9.04 47.67
CA LYS A 209 9.16 9.17 49.07
C LYS A 209 9.42 10.52 49.73
N ASP A 210 9.80 11.54 48.96
CA ASP A 210 10.00 12.89 49.48
C ASP A 210 8.80 13.80 49.17
N CYS A 211 8.48 14.69 50.11
CA CYS A 211 7.33 15.62 50.04
C CYS A 211 5.96 14.96 49.73
N GLU A 212 5.73 13.68 50.09
CA GLU A 212 4.53 12.91 49.70
C GLU A 212 3.22 13.63 50.08
N ASP A 213 3.11 14.15 51.30
CA ASP A 213 1.92 14.87 51.78
C ASP A 213 1.61 16.10 50.92
N CYS A 214 2.65 16.86 50.53
CA CYS A 214 2.48 18.02 49.66
C CYS A 214 2.07 17.62 48.26
N MET A 215 2.69 16.57 47.70
CA MET A 215 2.39 16.06 46.37
C MET A 215 0.96 15.54 46.29
N GLN A 216 0.54 14.72 47.25
CA GLN A 216 -0.81 14.17 47.30
C GLN A 216 -1.87 15.26 47.38
N ALA A 217 -1.62 16.34 48.13
CA ALA A 217 -2.61 17.38 48.34
C ALA A 217 -2.85 18.31 47.15
N ILE A 218 -1.85 18.49 46.27
CA ILE A 218 -1.97 19.34 45.07
C ILE A 218 -2.29 18.56 43.79
N HIS A 219 -2.32 17.21 43.89
CA HIS A 219 -2.49 16.30 42.77
C HIS A 219 -3.90 16.34 42.17
N ASP A 220 -3.98 16.40 40.84
CA ASP A 220 -5.23 16.24 40.09
C ASP A 220 -5.28 14.88 39.39
N GLU A 221 -6.14 13.98 39.87
CA GLU A 221 -6.18 12.57 39.43
C GLU A 221 -6.63 12.42 37.97
N ASP A 222 -7.59 13.22 37.52
CA ASP A 222 -8.03 13.21 36.12
C ASP A 222 -6.87 13.63 35.20
N THR A 223 -6.16 14.71 35.55
CA THR A 223 -4.96 15.13 34.80
C THR A 223 -3.85 14.08 34.86
N TRP A 224 -3.71 13.37 35.99
CA TRP A 224 -2.73 12.29 36.12
C TRP A 224 -3.01 11.12 35.19
N GLN A 225 -4.27 10.68 35.10
CA GLN A 225 -4.65 9.63 34.15
C GLN A 225 -4.47 10.07 32.69
N MET A 226 -4.72 11.34 32.35
CA MET A 226 -4.36 11.88 31.03
C MET A 226 -2.85 11.81 30.80
N PHE A 227 -2.06 12.26 31.78
CA PHE A 227 -0.60 12.26 31.74
C PHE A 227 -0.03 10.84 31.58
N LEU A 228 -0.54 9.85 32.31
CA LEU A 228 -0.14 8.45 32.18
C LEU A 228 -0.47 7.87 30.80
N THR A 229 -1.67 8.15 30.28
CA THR A 229 -2.09 7.70 28.95
C THR A 229 -1.20 8.28 27.85
N GLU A 230 -0.97 9.60 27.88
CA GLU A 230 -0.15 10.29 26.89
C GLU A 230 1.33 9.86 26.96
N ARG A 231 1.86 9.59 28.15
CA ARG A 231 3.24 9.11 28.34
C ARG A 231 3.44 7.67 27.95
N SER A 232 2.50 6.79 28.28
CA SER A 232 2.56 5.38 27.87
C SER A 232 2.48 5.24 26.35
N PHE A 233 1.66 6.08 25.69
CA PHE A 233 1.67 6.22 24.24
C PHE A 233 3.05 6.63 23.70
N LEU A 234 3.64 7.71 24.22
CA LEU A 234 4.99 8.14 23.79
C LEU A 234 6.06 7.06 24.03
N ARG A 235 6.01 6.37 25.17
CA ARG A 235 6.91 5.26 25.50
C ARG A 235 6.82 4.14 24.47
N ALA A 236 5.60 3.71 24.17
CA ALA A 236 5.34 2.58 23.29
C ALA A 236 5.75 2.86 21.83
N ILE A 237 5.61 4.10 21.36
CA ILE A 237 6.12 4.48 20.03
C ILE A 237 7.64 4.68 19.97
N GLY A 238 8.36 4.53 21.09
CA GLY A 238 9.80 4.79 21.19
C GLY A 238 10.17 6.28 21.13
N GLY A 239 9.19 7.17 21.32
CA GLY A 239 9.30 8.61 21.08
C GLY A 239 9.72 9.44 22.29
N GLY A 240 10.24 10.64 22.01
CA GLY A 240 10.54 11.69 22.99
C GLY A 240 9.81 13.01 22.70
N CYS A 241 10.23 14.11 23.33
CA CYS A 241 9.55 15.43 23.24
C CYS A 241 9.49 16.05 21.83
N ASN A 242 10.23 15.53 20.85
CA ASN A 242 10.24 16.02 19.46
C ASN A 242 9.76 14.98 18.43
N GLU A 243 9.07 13.94 18.89
CA GLU A 243 8.51 12.93 18.00
C GLU A 243 7.43 13.51 17.08
N ALA A 244 7.23 12.90 15.90
CA ALA A 244 6.14 13.26 14.99
C ALA A 244 4.77 12.73 15.50
N ALA A 245 4.47 12.97 16.78
CA ALA A 245 3.34 12.41 17.50
C ALA A 245 2.51 13.51 18.18
N ALA A 246 1.19 13.37 18.10
CA ALA A 246 0.21 14.20 18.81
C ALA A 246 -0.82 13.31 19.51
N VAL A 247 -1.29 13.71 20.69
CA VAL A 247 -2.27 12.93 21.45
C VAL A 247 -3.16 13.85 22.27
N ASP A 248 -4.46 13.58 22.24
CA ASP A 248 -5.48 14.21 23.08
C ASP A 248 -6.24 13.13 23.86
N VAL A 249 -6.33 13.31 25.17
CA VAL A 249 -7.11 12.45 26.06
C VAL A 249 -8.26 13.26 26.62
N ARG A 250 -9.48 12.80 26.37
CA ARG A 250 -10.70 13.40 26.93
C ARG A 250 -11.31 12.46 27.96
N MET A 251 -11.72 13.04 29.07
CA MET A 251 -12.44 12.37 30.15
C MET A 251 -13.86 12.92 30.21
N ASP A 252 -14.84 12.04 30.05
CA ASP A 252 -16.26 12.37 30.12
C ASP A 252 -16.95 11.38 31.07
N GLY A 253 -17.02 11.76 32.34
CA GLY A 253 -17.48 10.86 33.41
C GLY A 253 -16.62 9.60 33.49
N GLN A 254 -17.23 8.43 33.28
CA GLN A 254 -16.50 7.16 33.26
C GLN A 254 -15.81 6.87 31.91
N LYS A 255 -16.16 7.58 30.83
CA LYS A 255 -15.60 7.31 29.51
C LYS A 255 -14.27 8.05 29.33
N VAL A 256 -13.25 7.33 28.88
CA VAL A 256 -11.98 7.89 28.45
C VAL A 256 -11.86 7.69 26.95
N SER A 257 -11.56 8.74 26.19
CA SER A 257 -11.26 8.64 24.76
C SER A 257 -9.88 9.22 24.48
N VAL A 258 -9.08 8.47 23.74
CA VAL A 258 -7.74 8.85 23.29
C VAL A 258 -7.79 9.00 21.78
N ARG A 259 -7.37 10.15 21.27
CA ARG A 259 -7.19 10.41 19.85
C ARG A 259 -5.74 10.78 19.62
N ALA A 260 -5.07 10.15 18.68
CA ALA A 260 -3.66 10.40 18.42
C ALA A 260 -3.33 10.42 16.93
N ARG A 261 -2.31 11.21 16.58
CA ARG A 261 -1.67 11.23 15.27
C ARG A 261 -0.21 10.84 15.40
N TYR A 262 0.29 10.00 14.51
CA TYR A 262 1.70 9.61 14.49
C TYR A 262 2.20 9.40 13.06
N ALA A 263 3.38 9.93 12.76
CA ALA A 263 4.10 9.67 11.51
C ALA A 263 5.37 8.86 11.80
N GLY A 264 5.26 7.54 11.77
CA GLY A 264 6.41 6.64 11.99
C GLY A 264 7.47 6.71 10.88
N ASP A 265 7.09 7.18 9.69
CA ASP A 265 8.01 7.48 8.57
C ASP A 265 8.55 8.92 8.61
N GLY A 266 8.12 9.73 9.59
CA GLY A 266 8.45 11.14 9.72
C GLY A 266 7.74 12.08 8.74
N LEU A 267 6.85 11.58 7.89
CA LEU A 267 6.21 12.33 6.80
C LEU A 267 4.68 12.27 6.83
N HIS A 268 4.09 11.09 7.01
CA HIS A 268 2.64 10.89 6.89
C HIS A 268 2.00 10.56 8.24
N MET A 269 1.23 11.51 8.79
CA MET A 269 0.50 11.27 10.03
C MET A 269 -0.72 10.38 9.82
N LYS A 270 -0.71 9.19 10.45
CA LYS A 270 -1.90 8.35 10.64
C LYS A 270 -2.66 8.85 11.88
N GLU A 271 -3.99 8.80 11.84
CA GLU A 271 -4.85 9.15 12.98
C GLU A 271 -5.68 7.95 13.43
N LYS A 272 -5.75 7.72 14.74
CA LYS A 272 -6.58 6.66 15.34
C LYS A 272 -7.23 7.14 16.64
N THR A 273 -8.28 6.41 17.04
CA THR A 273 -9.03 6.64 18.28
C THR A 273 -9.20 5.32 19.04
N VAL A 274 -9.02 5.35 20.36
CA VAL A 274 -9.37 4.26 21.29
C VAL A 274 -10.20 4.80 22.45
N THR A 275 -11.02 3.95 23.05
CA THR A 275 -11.87 4.32 24.18
C THR A 275 -11.82 3.27 25.27
N GLY A 276 -11.91 3.69 26.53
CA GLY A 276 -12.04 2.82 27.69
C GLY A 276 -13.09 3.34 28.67
N THR A 277 -13.44 2.50 29.66
CA THR A 277 -14.43 2.82 30.68
C THR A 277 -13.80 2.65 32.07
N ARG A 278 -13.79 3.73 32.85
CA ARG A 278 -13.32 3.76 34.24
C ARG A 278 -14.26 3.00 35.15
N CYS A 279 -13.68 2.27 36.09
CA CYS A 279 -14.40 1.55 37.13
C CYS A 279 -14.56 2.37 38.42
N GLY A 280 -13.87 3.52 38.54
CA GLY A 280 -13.91 4.39 39.71
C GLY A 280 -12.94 4.00 40.82
N ASN A 281 -12.14 2.95 40.61
CA ASN A 281 -11.01 2.61 41.47
C ASN A 281 -9.74 3.24 40.89
N ILE A 282 -9.07 4.07 41.69
CA ILE A 282 -7.89 4.84 41.25
C ILE A 282 -6.79 3.96 40.65
N GLU A 283 -6.49 2.80 41.26
CA GLU A 283 -5.40 1.95 40.80
C GLU A 283 -5.74 1.26 39.47
N GLU A 284 -6.96 0.73 39.34
CA GLU A 284 -7.44 0.11 38.11
C GLU A 284 -7.62 1.12 36.98
N ASP A 285 -8.10 2.33 37.28
CA ASP A 285 -8.26 3.41 36.29
C ASP A 285 -6.89 3.92 35.80
N ARG A 286 -5.86 3.93 36.65
CA ARG A 286 -4.47 4.20 36.25
C ARG A 286 -3.90 3.08 35.37
N LYS A 287 -4.19 1.80 35.65
CA LYS A 287 -3.80 0.68 34.77
C LYS A 287 -4.49 0.78 33.40
N LEU A 288 -5.78 1.13 33.39
CA LEU A 288 -6.53 1.40 32.16
C LEU A 288 -5.89 2.53 31.36
N ALA A 289 -5.52 3.65 32.00
CA ALA A 289 -4.85 4.78 31.36
C ALA A 289 -3.56 4.36 30.63
N VAL A 290 -2.69 3.60 31.31
CA VAL A 290 -1.47 3.05 30.69
C VAL A 290 -1.80 2.13 29.52
N SER A 291 -2.76 1.21 29.69
CA SER A 291 -3.16 0.29 28.63
C SER A 291 -3.73 1.01 27.40
N LEU A 292 -4.51 2.08 27.57
CA LEU A 292 -5.05 2.86 26.46
C LEU A 292 -3.96 3.55 25.66
N GLY A 293 -2.90 4.04 26.32
CA GLY A 293 -1.76 4.63 25.62
C GLY A 293 -0.97 3.60 24.82
N GLU A 294 -0.71 2.42 25.41
CA GLU A 294 -0.03 1.31 24.72
C GLU A 294 -0.86 0.77 23.53
N GLN A 295 -2.17 0.61 23.71
CA GLN A 295 -3.09 0.21 22.64
C GLN A 295 -3.13 1.24 21.50
N MET A 296 -3.09 2.54 21.82
CA MET A 296 -3.05 3.60 20.81
C MET A 296 -1.77 3.54 19.98
N ALA A 297 -0.61 3.34 20.63
CA ALA A 297 0.68 3.20 19.95
C ALA A 297 0.68 2.01 19.00
N ALA A 298 0.25 0.83 19.49
CA ALA A 298 0.16 -0.37 18.67
C ALA A 298 -0.72 -0.16 17.43
N ARG A 299 -1.89 0.49 17.56
CA ARG A 299 -2.77 0.79 16.42
C ARG A 299 -2.18 1.75 15.39
N LEU A 300 -1.24 2.60 15.79
CA LEU A 300 -0.60 3.57 14.90
C LEU A 300 0.68 3.02 14.26
N GLN A 301 1.38 2.11 14.94
CA GLN A 301 2.61 1.48 14.45
C GLN A 301 2.32 0.26 13.57
N ASN A 302 1.33 -0.55 13.93
CA ASN A 302 1.02 -1.76 13.20
C ASN A 302 0.47 -1.42 11.80
N GLY A 303 0.81 -2.28 10.86
CA GLY A 303 0.25 -2.33 9.53
C GLY A 303 -1.14 -2.97 9.54
N LYS A 304 -1.60 -3.34 8.35
CA LYS A 304 -2.95 -3.86 8.11
C LYS A 304 -2.88 -5.11 7.26
N VAL A 305 -3.76 -6.07 7.55
CA VAL A 305 -3.89 -7.30 6.75
C VAL A 305 -5.15 -7.28 5.90
N TYR A 306 -5.02 -7.51 4.60
CA TYR A 306 -6.13 -7.76 3.70
C TYR A 306 -6.27 -9.26 3.46
N LEU A 307 -7.41 -9.84 3.82
CA LEU A 307 -7.77 -11.22 3.48
C LEU A 307 -8.53 -11.19 2.14
N ILE A 308 -7.83 -11.49 1.04
CA ILE A 308 -8.30 -11.23 -0.33
C ILE A 308 -8.71 -12.54 -1.01
N GLY A 309 -9.93 -12.57 -1.53
CA GLY A 309 -10.37 -13.61 -2.47
C GLY A 309 -9.82 -13.38 -3.89
N ALA A 310 -8.93 -14.26 -4.35
CA ALA A 310 -8.30 -14.21 -5.67
C ALA A 310 -9.25 -14.59 -6.82
N GLY A 311 -10.40 -15.18 -6.51
CA GLY A 311 -11.28 -15.78 -7.51
C GLY A 311 -10.88 -17.22 -7.87
N PRO A 312 -11.61 -17.86 -8.81
CA PRO A 312 -11.50 -19.30 -9.09
C PRO A 312 -10.33 -19.68 -10.03
N GLY A 313 -9.68 -18.72 -10.68
CA GLY A 313 -8.61 -18.96 -11.65
C GLY A 313 -8.43 -17.78 -12.61
N ASP A 314 -9.46 -17.49 -13.43
CA ASP A 314 -9.49 -16.32 -14.30
C ASP A 314 -9.20 -15.03 -13.52
N THR A 315 -8.11 -14.35 -13.87
CA THR A 315 -7.68 -13.11 -13.23
C THR A 315 -8.68 -11.97 -13.41
N GLY A 316 -9.56 -12.04 -14.41
CA GLY A 316 -10.65 -11.08 -14.59
C GLY A 316 -11.76 -11.22 -13.54
N LEU A 317 -11.77 -12.28 -12.74
CA LEU A 317 -12.74 -12.53 -11.67
C LEU A 317 -12.25 -12.07 -10.28
N ILE A 318 -11.04 -11.50 -10.18
CA ILE A 318 -10.66 -10.76 -8.97
C ILE A 318 -11.53 -9.51 -8.85
N THR A 319 -11.92 -9.16 -7.63
CA THR A 319 -12.69 -7.94 -7.39
C THR A 319 -11.80 -6.70 -7.58
N MET A 320 -12.39 -5.57 -7.98
CA MET A 320 -11.67 -4.30 -8.11
C MET A 320 -10.93 -3.94 -6.81
N LYS A 321 -11.60 -4.09 -5.67
CA LYS A 321 -11.04 -3.87 -4.35
C LYS A 321 -9.89 -4.84 -4.02
N GLY A 322 -9.99 -6.10 -4.44
CA GLY A 322 -8.92 -7.08 -4.26
C GLY A 322 -7.67 -6.72 -5.07
N MET A 323 -7.85 -6.22 -6.29
CA MET A 323 -6.76 -5.73 -7.14
C MET A 323 -6.11 -4.45 -6.58
N GLU A 324 -6.92 -3.51 -6.05
CA GLU A 324 -6.42 -2.29 -5.39
C GLU A 324 -5.58 -2.64 -4.16
N ALA A 325 -6.09 -3.48 -3.26
CA ALA A 325 -5.35 -3.91 -2.08
C ALA A 325 -4.05 -4.66 -2.42
N LEU A 326 -4.06 -5.47 -3.49
CA LEU A 326 -2.86 -6.18 -3.96
C LEU A 326 -1.77 -5.24 -4.50
N LYS A 327 -2.16 -4.14 -5.15
CA LYS A 327 -1.24 -3.10 -5.64
C LYS A 327 -0.61 -2.28 -4.51
N GLU A 328 -1.34 -2.11 -3.41
CA GLU A 328 -0.92 -1.30 -2.26
C GLU A 328 -0.10 -2.08 -1.23
N ALA A 329 -0.14 -3.41 -1.25
CA ALA A 329 0.54 -4.24 -0.26
C ALA A 329 2.06 -4.24 -0.40
N ASP A 330 2.72 -4.30 0.74
CA ASP A 330 4.18 -4.41 0.90
C ASP A 330 4.61 -5.88 0.97
N VAL A 331 3.74 -6.76 1.49
CA VAL A 331 3.99 -8.21 1.58
C VAL A 331 2.79 -9.00 1.10
N ILE A 332 3.04 -9.99 0.24
CA ILE A 332 2.03 -10.82 -0.40
C ILE A 332 2.18 -12.26 0.08
N VAL A 333 1.25 -12.73 0.90
CA VAL A 333 1.19 -14.11 1.37
C VAL A 333 0.12 -14.84 0.55
N TYR A 334 0.51 -15.66 -0.42
CA TYR A 334 -0.43 -16.27 -1.37
C TYR A 334 -0.48 -17.78 -1.28
N ASP A 335 -1.67 -18.34 -1.57
CA ASP A 335 -1.86 -19.78 -1.73
C ASP A 335 -1.56 -20.24 -3.15
N HIS A 336 -1.18 -21.52 -3.30
CA HIS A 336 -0.92 -22.13 -4.61
C HIS A 336 -2.12 -22.11 -5.58
N LEU A 337 -3.36 -22.00 -5.08
CA LEU A 337 -4.56 -21.90 -5.91
C LEU A 337 -4.81 -20.49 -6.47
N ALA A 338 -4.10 -19.47 -5.97
CA ALA A 338 -4.16 -18.13 -6.55
C ALA A 338 -3.32 -18.08 -7.82
N SER A 339 -3.87 -17.48 -8.90
CA SER A 339 -3.16 -17.38 -10.17
C SER A 339 -1.87 -16.55 -10.02
N PRO A 340 -0.68 -17.07 -10.39
CA PRO A 340 0.58 -16.33 -10.41
C PRO A 340 0.51 -15.00 -11.17
N SER A 341 -0.36 -14.91 -12.17
CA SER A 341 -0.59 -13.70 -12.96
C SER A 341 -0.98 -12.49 -12.10
N LEU A 342 -1.68 -12.70 -10.98
CA LEU A 342 -2.09 -11.62 -10.07
C LEU A 342 -0.88 -10.94 -9.41
N LEU A 343 0.21 -11.68 -9.17
CA LEU A 343 1.41 -11.13 -8.54
C LEU A 343 2.08 -10.06 -9.39
N ASN A 344 1.82 -10.00 -10.70
CA ASN A 344 2.34 -8.93 -11.54
C ASN A 344 1.80 -7.54 -11.21
N ALA A 345 0.64 -7.45 -10.55
CA ALA A 345 0.07 -6.17 -10.16
C ALA A 345 0.70 -5.59 -8.88
N THR A 346 1.54 -6.36 -8.18
CA THR A 346 2.15 -5.95 -6.90
C THR A 346 3.28 -4.95 -7.13
N LYS A 347 3.64 -4.19 -6.08
CA LYS A 347 4.81 -3.29 -6.12
C LYS A 347 6.09 -4.06 -6.50
N ASP A 348 7.05 -3.37 -7.09
CA ASP A 348 8.32 -3.99 -7.46
C ASP A 348 9.13 -4.41 -6.22
N GLU A 349 8.98 -3.69 -5.12
CA GLU A 349 9.63 -3.94 -3.83
C GLU A 349 8.84 -4.92 -2.94
N ALA A 350 7.62 -5.30 -3.33
CA ALA A 350 6.78 -6.17 -2.50
C ALA A 350 7.41 -7.55 -2.32
N GLU A 351 7.44 -8.03 -1.07
CA GLU A 351 7.89 -9.37 -0.70
C GLU A 351 6.81 -10.39 -1.04
N TRP A 352 7.20 -11.51 -1.66
CA TRP A 352 6.28 -12.58 -2.03
C TRP A 352 6.58 -13.84 -1.22
N ILE A 353 5.59 -14.34 -0.48
CA ILE A 353 5.70 -15.52 0.37
C ILE A 353 4.65 -16.55 -0.07
N ASP A 354 5.11 -17.68 -0.58
CA ASP A 354 4.25 -18.82 -0.94
C ASP A 354 3.90 -19.63 0.31
N ALA A 355 2.66 -19.50 0.79
CA ALA A 355 2.15 -20.26 1.93
C ALA A 355 1.92 -21.74 1.59
N GLY A 356 1.83 -22.09 0.30
CA GLY A 356 1.65 -23.44 -0.19
C GLY A 356 2.93 -24.29 -0.23
N LYS A 357 4.11 -23.67 -0.22
CA LYS A 357 5.42 -24.35 -0.30
C LYS A 357 6.52 -23.47 0.31
N PHE A 358 6.71 -23.47 1.63
CA PHE A 358 7.89 -22.79 2.20
C PHE A 358 8.92 -23.78 2.73
N ALA A 359 10.15 -23.65 2.21
CA ALA A 359 11.36 -24.41 2.51
C ALA A 359 11.31 -25.94 2.26
N GLY A 360 11.41 -26.36 1.00
CA GLY A 360 11.91 -27.71 0.67
C GLY A 360 10.92 -28.87 0.83
N HIS A 361 9.69 -28.71 0.31
CA HIS A 361 8.62 -29.71 0.18
C HIS A 361 7.59 -29.81 1.32
N HIS A 362 7.61 -28.93 2.32
CA HIS A 362 6.56 -28.86 3.35
C HIS A 362 5.61 -27.66 3.16
N ARG A 363 4.29 -27.93 3.25
CA ARG A 363 3.24 -26.90 3.31
C ARG A 363 3.26 -26.24 4.68
N MET A 364 3.14 -24.91 4.74
CA MET A 364 2.95 -24.21 6.01
C MET A 364 1.66 -24.69 6.69
N LYS A 365 1.72 -24.93 7.99
CA LYS A 365 0.55 -25.14 8.83
C LYS A 365 -0.19 -23.82 8.99
N GLN A 366 -1.48 -23.90 9.31
CA GLN A 366 -2.30 -22.70 9.48
C GLN A 366 -1.78 -21.75 10.54
N ALA A 367 -1.38 -22.28 11.70
CA ALA A 367 -0.85 -21.47 12.79
C ALA A 367 0.42 -20.70 12.37
N GLU A 368 1.24 -21.29 11.49
CA GLU A 368 2.45 -20.63 10.97
C GLU A 368 2.08 -19.50 9.99
N ILE A 369 1.02 -19.67 9.19
CA ILE A 369 0.49 -18.61 8.32
C ILE A 369 -0.10 -17.47 9.18
N GLU A 370 -0.88 -17.80 10.20
CA GLU A 370 -1.45 -16.83 11.14
C GLU A 370 -0.37 -16.00 11.84
N GLU A 371 0.67 -16.67 12.36
CA GLU A 371 1.81 -16.03 13.01
C GLU A 371 2.57 -15.11 12.03
N LEU A 372 2.82 -15.57 10.80
CA LEU A 372 3.45 -14.77 9.75
C LEU A 372 2.65 -13.50 9.42
N LEU A 373 1.32 -13.60 9.31
CA LEU A 373 0.48 -12.44 9.03
C LEU A 373 0.53 -11.41 10.18
N ILE A 374 0.55 -11.90 11.42
CA ILE A 374 0.67 -11.06 12.61
C ILE A 374 2.04 -10.38 12.66
N GLU A 375 3.12 -11.15 12.47
CA GLU A 375 4.50 -10.66 12.47
C GLU A 375 4.69 -9.52 11.46
N LYS A 376 4.34 -9.77 10.19
CA LYS A 376 4.48 -8.78 9.11
C LYS A 376 3.65 -7.52 9.37
N ALA A 377 2.45 -7.68 9.92
CA ALA A 377 1.65 -6.52 10.31
C ALA A 377 2.25 -5.76 11.51
N MET A 378 2.85 -6.44 12.49
CA MET A 378 3.55 -5.79 13.61
C MET A 378 4.80 -5.03 13.15
N GLU A 379 5.43 -5.44 12.05
CA GLU A 379 6.51 -4.69 11.38
C GLU A 379 6.02 -3.40 10.69
N GLY A 380 4.72 -3.09 10.76
CA GLY A 380 4.13 -1.90 10.15
C GLY A 380 3.71 -2.08 8.69
N GLN A 381 3.82 -3.29 8.15
CA GLN A 381 3.62 -3.56 6.71
C GLN A 381 2.15 -3.75 6.35
N THR A 382 1.80 -3.34 5.13
CA THR A 382 0.51 -3.67 4.53
C THR A 382 0.59 -5.06 3.91
N VAL A 383 -0.15 -6.02 4.47
CA VAL A 383 -0.06 -7.44 4.09
C VAL A 383 -1.27 -7.85 3.26
N ALA A 384 -1.06 -8.40 2.06
CA ALA A 384 -2.09 -9.04 1.25
C ALA A 384 -2.04 -10.56 1.39
N ARG A 385 -3.00 -11.13 2.13
CA ARG A 385 -3.23 -12.57 2.21
C ARG A 385 -4.14 -13.00 1.06
N LEU A 386 -3.55 -13.48 -0.04
CA LEU A 386 -4.25 -13.83 -1.26
C LEU A 386 -4.68 -15.31 -1.26
N LYS A 387 -5.98 -15.55 -1.24
CA LYS A 387 -6.59 -16.87 -1.07
C LYS A 387 -7.39 -17.26 -2.30
N GLY A 388 -7.28 -18.51 -2.75
CA GLY A 388 -8.05 -19.01 -3.89
C GLY A 388 -9.56 -18.94 -3.62
N GLY A 389 -10.34 -18.54 -4.62
CA GLY A 389 -11.79 -18.39 -4.50
C GLY A 389 -12.19 -17.23 -3.58
N ASP A 390 -12.86 -17.56 -2.47
CA ASP A 390 -13.35 -16.62 -1.47
C ASP A 390 -12.75 -16.95 -0.08
N PRO A 391 -12.34 -15.95 0.73
CA PRO A 391 -11.71 -16.21 2.03
C PRO A 391 -12.57 -17.03 3.00
N PHE A 392 -13.90 -16.89 2.95
CA PHE A 392 -14.83 -17.44 3.93
C PHE A 392 -15.58 -18.69 3.45
N ILE A 393 -15.45 -19.07 2.18
CA ILE A 393 -16.01 -20.33 1.66
C ILE A 393 -14.93 -21.41 1.66
N PHE A 394 -14.84 -22.15 2.76
CA PHE A 394 -13.85 -23.21 3.00
C PHE A 394 -12.38 -22.79 2.80
N GLY A 395 -12.10 -21.48 2.80
CA GLY A 395 -10.76 -20.91 2.65
C GLY A 395 -10.00 -20.71 3.97
N ARG A 396 -10.64 -20.96 5.13
CA ARG A 396 -10.07 -20.72 6.48
C ARG A 396 -9.79 -19.25 6.83
N GLY A 397 -10.32 -18.30 6.05
CA GLY A 397 -10.18 -16.88 6.38
C GLY A 397 -10.80 -16.50 7.72
N GLY A 398 -11.79 -17.27 8.21
CA GLY A 398 -12.36 -17.06 9.55
C GLY A 398 -11.37 -17.35 10.68
N GLU A 399 -10.54 -18.39 10.55
CA GLU A 399 -9.47 -18.70 11.52
C GLU A 399 -8.41 -17.59 11.51
N GLU A 400 -7.96 -17.17 10.32
CA GLU A 400 -7.01 -16.07 10.14
C GLU A 400 -7.54 -14.76 10.73
N ALA A 401 -8.82 -14.42 10.50
CA ALA A 401 -9.46 -13.24 11.07
C ALA A 401 -9.55 -13.27 12.60
N LEU A 402 -9.81 -14.43 13.20
CA LEU A 402 -9.83 -14.59 14.66
C LEU A 402 -8.43 -14.41 15.26
N ALA A 403 -7.40 -14.97 14.64
CA ALA A 403 -6.01 -14.79 15.07
C ALA A 403 -5.58 -13.31 15.01
N LEU A 404 -5.90 -12.61 13.91
CA LEU A 404 -5.62 -11.18 13.75
C LEU A 404 -6.37 -10.33 14.78
N THR A 405 -7.63 -10.67 15.05
CA THR A 405 -8.43 -10.00 16.10
C THR A 405 -7.80 -10.19 17.48
N ALA A 406 -7.39 -11.42 17.81
CA ALA A 406 -6.75 -11.73 19.10
C ALA A 406 -5.41 -11.00 19.27
N ALA A 407 -4.67 -10.80 18.18
CA ALA A 407 -3.42 -10.03 18.16
C ALA A 407 -3.62 -8.50 18.09
N GLY A 408 -4.86 -8.01 17.98
CA GLY A 408 -5.15 -6.57 17.86
C GLY A 408 -4.72 -5.96 16.53
N ILE A 409 -4.53 -6.78 15.49
CA ILE A 409 -4.14 -6.34 14.15
C ILE A 409 -5.37 -5.92 13.35
N GLU A 410 -5.31 -4.74 12.74
CA GLU A 410 -6.38 -4.28 11.85
C GLU A 410 -6.38 -5.15 10.58
N TYR A 411 -7.56 -5.61 10.19
CA TYR A 411 -7.70 -6.39 8.97
C TYR A 411 -9.00 -6.07 8.23
N GLU A 412 -9.02 -6.44 6.96
CA GLU A 412 -10.18 -6.29 6.10
C GLU A 412 -10.37 -7.51 5.23
N VAL A 413 -11.60 -8.03 5.21
CA VAL A 413 -11.97 -9.17 4.36
C VAL A 413 -12.50 -8.63 3.05
N ILE A 414 -11.85 -9.00 1.95
CA ILE A 414 -12.27 -8.66 0.59
C ILE A 414 -12.83 -9.93 -0.05
N PRO A 415 -14.16 -9.99 -0.26
CA PRO A 415 -14.80 -11.15 -0.87
C PRO A 415 -14.25 -11.47 -2.26
N GLY A 416 -14.29 -12.74 -2.62
CA GLY A 416 -13.87 -13.24 -3.93
C GLY A 416 -14.98 -14.00 -4.66
N VAL A 417 -14.77 -14.19 -5.96
CA VAL A 417 -15.66 -15.05 -6.76
C VAL A 417 -15.37 -16.52 -6.41
N SER A 418 -16.33 -17.19 -5.76
CA SER A 418 -16.15 -18.58 -5.33
C SER A 418 -16.37 -19.58 -6.45
N SER A 419 -15.52 -20.62 -6.52
CA SER A 419 -15.67 -21.74 -7.46
C SER A 419 -17.00 -22.49 -7.30
N ALA A 420 -17.65 -22.40 -6.14
CA ALA A 420 -18.93 -23.03 -5.85
C ALA A 420 -20.05 -22.65 -6.84
N TYR A 421 -19.99 -21.45 -7.42
CA TYR A 421 -20.99 -20.99 -8.40
C TYR A 421 -20.36 -20.54 -9.72
N SER A 422 -19.10 -20.07 -9.71
CA SER A 422 -18.45 -19.57 -10.92
C SER A 422 -17.96 -20.69 -11.85
N ALA A 423 -17.42 -21.79 -11.30
CA ALA A 423 -17.01 -22.92 -12.12
C ALA A 423 -18.20 -23.58 -12.86
N PRO A 424 -19.37 -23.81 -12.23
CA PRO A 424 -20.59 -24.20 -12.94
C PRO A 424 -21.02 -23.18 -13.99
N ALA A 425 -21.04 -21.89 -13.65
CA ALA A 425 -21.44 -20.85 -14.60
C ALA A 425 -20.55 -20.82 -15.85
N TYR A 426 -19.23 -20.97 -15.69
CA TYR A 426 -18.28 -21.07 -16.80
C TYR A 426 -18.33 -22.43 -17.51
N ALA A 427 -18.94 -23.45 -16.92
CA ALA A 427 -19.25 -24.70 -17.59
C ALA A 427 -20.66 -24.71 -18.24
N GLY A 428 -21.37 -23.57 -18.27
CA GLY A 428 -22.73 -23.47 -18.83
C GLY A 428 -23.84 -24.02 -17.91
N ILE A 429 -23.55 -24.22 -16.63
CA ILE A 429 -24.48 -24.76 -15.63
C ILE A 429 -24.84 -23.67 -14.62
N PRO A 430 -26.06 -23.11 -14.64
CA PRO A 430 -26.50 -22.18 -13.60
C PRO A 430 -26.70 -22.92 -12.27
N ILE A 431 -26.37 -22.28 -11.15
CA ILE A 431 -26.50 -22.96 -9.84
C ILE A 431 -27.93 -23.02 -9.32
N THR A 432 -28.76 -22.05 -9.73
CA THR A 432 -30.19 -22.02 -9.48
C THR A 432 -30.95 -21.76 -10.78
N HIS A 433 -32.20 -22.22 -10.86
CA HIS A 433 -33.09 -21.93 -11.97
C HIS A 433 -34.53 -22.14 -11.52
N ARG A 434 -35.43 -21.17 -11.81
CA ARG A 434 -36.80 -21.15 -11.28
C ARG A 434 -37.58 -22.46 -11.50
N GLY A 435 -37.37 -23.14 -12.62
CA GLY A 435 -38.04 -24.40 -12.95
C GLY A 435 -37.26 -25.68 -12.58
N LYS A 436 -36.09 -25.57 -11.92
CA LYS A 436 -35.20 -26.73 -11.64
C LYS A 436 -34.66 -26.74 -10.20
N ALA A 437 -34.26 -25.60 -9.65
CA ALA A 437 -33.68 -25.48 -8.31
C ALA A 437 -33.93 -24.08 -7.72
N SER A 438 -34.65 -24.00 -6.60
CA SER A 438 -34.92 -22.78 -5.82
C SER A 438 -33.90 -22.54 -4.70
N SER A 439 -33.11 -23.56 -4.35
CA SER A 439 -32.05 -23.56 -3.34
C SER A 439 -30.78 -24.19 -3.90
N PHE A 440 -29.64 -23.88 -3.28
CA PHE A 440 -28.40 -24.62 -3.47
C PHE A 440 -27.61 -24.70 -2.16
N HIS A 441 -26.80 -25.74 -2.03
CA HIS A 441 -26.06 -26.05 -0.81
C HIS A 441 -24.59 -26.26 -1.18
N VAL A 442 -23.68 -25.59 -0.47
CA VAL A 442 -22.23 -25.76 -0.69
C VAL A 442 -21.65 -26.58 0.45
N ILE A 443 -21.01 -27.69 0.10
CA ILE A 443 -20.53 -28.71 1.03
C ILE A 443 -19.04 -28.94 0.77
N THR A 444 -18.26 -29.19 1.82
CA THR A 444 -16.88 -29.71 1.67
C THR A 444 -16.92 -31.24 1.57
N GLY A 445 -16.34 -31.80 0.52
CA GLY A 445 -16.10 -33.24 0.40
C GLY A 445 -14.88 -33.72 1.18
N HIS A 446 -14.10 -32.80 1.77
CA HIS A 446 -12.95 -33.11 2.61
C HIS A 446 -13.30 -32.89 4.08
N GLU A 447 -13.27 -33.96 4.86
CA GLU A 447 -13.37 -33.96 6.32
C GLU A 447 -12.11 -34.58 6.92
N ASP A 448 -11.74 -34.13 8.13
CA ASP A 448 -10.61 -34.64 8.89
C ASP A 448 -10.64 -36.20 8.95
N PRO A 449 -9.63 -36.89 8.39
CA PRO A 449 -9.56 -38.35 8.39
C PRO A 449 -9.57 -38.98 9.78
N THR A 450 -9.23 -38.24 10.84
CA THR A 450 -9.21 -38.76 12.22
C THR A 450 -10.58 -38.76 12.90
N LYS A 451 -11.62 -38.22 12.26
CA LYS A 451 -12.99 -38.30 12.78
C LYS A 451 -13.61 -39.65 12.44
N GLU A 452 -14.03 -40.40 13.46
CA GLU A 452 -14.69 -41.70 13.30
C GLU A 452 -16.05 -41.59 12.57
N ASN A 453 -16.72 -40.44 12.67
CA ASN A 453 -18.00 -40.15 12.00
C ASN A 453 -17.89 -38.90 11.13
N SER A 454 -18.53 -38.95 9.96
CA SER A 454 -18.73 -37.79 9.07
C SER A 454 -19.54 -36.73 9.80
N SER A 455 -19.10 -35.47 9.76
CA SER A 455 -19.89 -34.33 10.23
C SER A 455 -21.04 -33.98 9.28
N LEU A 456 -21.00 -34.46 8.04
CA LEU A 456 -22.09 -34.35 7.09
C LEU A 456 -23.16 -35.41 7.33
N ASP A 457 -24.40 -34.93 7.45
CA ASP A 457 -25.61 -35.76 7.47
C ASP A 457 -26.08 -36.04 6.03
N TYR A 458 -25.67 -37.20 5.50
CA TYR A 458 -26.04 -37.63 4.16
C TYR A 458 -27.54 -37.98 4.02
N GLU A 459 -28.24 -38.26 5.12
CA GLU A 459 -29.69 -38.48 5.10
C GLU A 459 -30.42 -37.18 4.76
N ILE A 460 -30.04 -36.08 5.41
CA ILE A 460 -30.56 -34.75 5.11
C ILE A 460 -30.16 -34.34 3.69
N LEU A 461 -28.87 -34.40 3.34
CA LEU A 461 -28.38 -33.97 2.02
C LEU A 461 -29.04 -34.73 0.86
N ALA A 462 -29.36 -36.01 1.04
CA ALA A 462 -30.05 -36.80 0.03
C ALA A 462 -31.51 -36.33 -0.18
N ARG A 463 -32.17 -35.84 0.88
CA ARG A 463 -33.55 -35.35 0.86
C ARG A 463 -33.67 -33.88 0.45
N GLU A 464 -32.61 -33.08 0.60
CA GLU A 464 -32.62 -31.68 0.20
C GLU A 464 -32.98 -31.53 -1.29
N GLU A 465 -33.94 -30.65 -1.56
CA GLU A 465 -34.29 -30.21 -2.91
C GLU A 465 -33.30 -29.13 -3.37
N GLY A 466 -33.15 -28.96 -4.69
CA GLY A 466 -32.23 -28.00 -5.28
C GLY A 466 -30.88 -28.57 -5.68
N THR A 467 -29.86 -27.71 -5.74
CA THR A 467 -28.53 -28.06 -6.26
C THR A 467 -27.52 -28.29 -5.12
N LEU A 468 -26.87 -29.45 -5.10
CA LEU A 468 -25.77 -29.74 -4.17
C LEU A 468 -24.43 -29.50 -4.86
N VAL A 469 -23.56 -28.71 -4.23
CA VAL A 469 -22.21 -28.43 -4.72
C VAL A 469 -21.20 -28.93 -3.69
N PHE A 470 -20.41 -29.92 -4.06
CA PHE A 470 -19.32 -30.43 -3.23
C PHE A 470 -17.98 -29.87 -3.73
N LEU A 471 -17.37 -29.00 -2.91
CA LEU A 471 -15.98 -28.57 -3.08
C LEU A 471 -15.03 -29.63 -2.54
N MET A 472 -13.83 -29.75 -3.11
CA MET A 472 -12.81 -30.71 -2.64
C MET A 472 -13.28 -32.17 -2.59
N GLY A 473 -14.32 -32.52 -3.37
CA GLY A 473 -14.98 -33.83 -3.31
C GLY A 473 -14.41 -34.90 -4.25
N LEU A 474 -13.51 -34.55 -5.17
CA LEU A 474 -13.06 -35.45 -6.23
C LEU A 474 -12.46 -36.76 -5.71
N SER A 475 -11.60 -36.69 -4.69
CA SER A 475 -10.97 -37.87 -4.09
C SER A 475 -11.95 -38.79 -3.35
N ARG A 476 -13.12 -38.28 -2.96
CA ARG A 476 -14.20 -39.02 -2.31
C ARG A 476 -15.45 -39.15 -3.18
N LEU A 477 -15.31 -38.95 -4.49
CA LEU A 477 -16.45 -38.85 -5.41
C LEU A 477 -17.34 -40.09 -5.40
N HIS A 478 -16.74 -41.29 -5.40
CA HIS A 478 -17.47 -42.56 -5.24
C HIS A 478 -18.27 -42.58 -3.96
N GLN A 479 -17.61 -42.39 -2.82
CA GLN A 479 -18.23 -42.40 -1.50
C GLN A 479 -19.38 -41.38 -1.36
N ILE A 480 -19.18 -40.16 -1.86
CA ILE A 480 -20.21 -39.11 -1.84
C ILE A 480 -21.43 -39.56 -2.66
N SER A 481 -21.22 -40.05 -3.88
CA SER A 481 -22.31 -40.48 -4.76
C SER A 481 -23.08 -41.69 -4.19
N GLU A 482 -22.37 -42.70 -3.68
CA GLU A 482 -22.97 -43.89 -3.07
C GLU A 482 -23.77 -43.55 -1.82
N ARG A 483 -23.24 -42.69 -0.94
CA ARG A 483 -23.95 -42.28 0.28
C ARG A 483 -25.21 -41.48 -0.02
N LEU A 484 -25.18 -40.56 -0.99
CA LEU A 484 -26.38 -39.84 -1.40
C LEU A 484 -27.46 -40.81 -1.91
N ILE A 485 -27.07 -41.78 -2.75
CA ILE A 485 -28.00 -42.77 -3.30
C ILE A 485 -28.56 -43.69 -2.21
N ALA A 486 -27.70 -44.21 -1.34
CA ALA A 486 -28.09 -45.09 -0.24
C ALA A 486 -29.09 -44.42 0.74
N ASN A 487 -29.02 -43.10 0.85
CA ASN A 487 -29.91 -42.30 1.70
C ASN A 487 -31.12 -41.70 0.96
N GLY A 488 -31.35 -42.09 -0.30
CA GLY A 488 -32.60 -41.81 -1.02
C GLY A 488 -32.52 -40.80 -2.17
N LYS A 489 -31.33 -40.29 -2.53
CA LYS A 489 -31.17 -39.49 -3.76
C LYS A 489 -31.29 -40.41 -4.98
N ASP A 490 -32.03 -40.00 -6.00
CA ASP A 490 -32.17 -40.82 -7.22
C ASP A 490 -30.81 -40.97 -7.92
N ALA A 491 -30.40 -42.21 -8.21
CA ALA A 491 -29.20 -42.51 -8.97
C ALA A 491 -29.21 -41.89 -10.38
N HIS A 492 -30.38 -41.50 -10.90
CA HIS A 492 -30.58 -40.83 -12.18
C HIS A 492 -30.44 -39.31 -12.12
N THR A 493 -30.35 -38.71 -10.93
CA THR A 493 -30.18 -37.25 -10.79
C THR A 493 -28.99 -36.77 -11.63
N PRO A 494 -29.16 -35.74 -12.47
CA PRO A 494 -28.06 -35.18 -13.24
C PRO A 494 -26.93 -34.67 -12.35
N ALA A 495 -25.70 -34.97 -12.73
CA ALA A 495 -24.49 -34.56 -12.02
C ALA A 495 -23.38 -34.13 -12.99
N ALA A 496 -22.53 -33.21 -12.55
CA ALA A 496 -21.37 -32.73 -13.28
C ALA A 496 -20.14 -32.70 -12.38
N VAL A 497 -18.98 -33.04 -12.92
CA VAL A 497 -17.69 -32.80 -12.28
C VAL A 497 -16.92 -31.80 -13.14
N ILE A 498 -16.50 -30.71 -12.51
CA ILE A 498 -15.83 -29.59 -13.18
C ILE A 498 -14.48 -29.38 -12.52
N ALA A 499 -13.41 -29.62 -13.27
CA ALA A 499 -12.03 -29.37 -12.85
C ALA A 499 -11.48 -28.08 -13.45
N SER A 500 -10.59 -27.43 -12.72
CA SER A 500 -9.88 -26.22 -13.13
C SER A 500 -10.81 -25.15 -13.71
N GLY A 501 -11.96 -24.94 -13.05
CA GLY A 501 -13.02 -24.06 -13.51
C GLY A 501 -12.51 -22.64 -13.79
N THR A 502 -13.05 -22.02 -14.85
CA THR A 502 -12.67 -20.69 -15.36
C THR A 502 -11.25 -20.56 -15.93
N THR A 503 -10.46 -21.65 -15.97
CA THR A 503 -9.13 -21.66 -16.60
C THR A 503 -9.17 -22.28 -18.00
N ALA A 504 -8.12 -22.11 -18.81
CA ALA A 504 -7.95 -22.84 -20.05
C ALA A 504 -7.83 -24.36 -19.84
N ARG A 505 -7.48 -24.82 -18.63
CA ARG A 505 -7.46 -26.25 -18.30
C ARG A 505 -8.82 -26.77 -17.82
N GLN A 506 -9.89 -25.98 -17.95
CA GLN A 506 -11.23 -26.38 -17.54
C GLN A 506 -11.67 -27.67 -18.23
N ARG A 507 -12.07 -28.66 -17.45
CA ARG A 507 -12.65 -29.91 -17.94
C ARG A 507 -13.96 -30.16 -17.22
N CYS A 508 -15.01 -30.50 -17.97
CA CYS A 508 -16.33 -30.76 -17.44
C CYS A 508 -16.86 -32.09 -17.99
N VAL A 509 -17.25 -33.00 -17.11
CA VAL A 509 -17.98 -34.20 -17.45
C VAL A 509 -19.37 -34.16 -16.83
N THR A 510 -20.36 -34.66 -17.55
CA THR A 510 -21.74 -34.78 -17.07
C THR A 510 -22.23 -36.21 -17.15
N GLY A 511 -23.16 -36.57 -16.27
CA GLY A 511 -23.70 -37.92 -16.19
C GLY A 511 -24.81 -38.02 -15.17
N LYS A 512 -25.28 -39.25 -14.94
CA LYS A 512 -26.18 -39.57 -13.84
C LYS A 512 -25.36 -39.76 -12.56
N LEU A 513 -25.90 -39.39 -11.39
CA LEU A 513 -25.22 -39.49 -10.10
C LEU A 513 -24.61 -40.88 -9.86
N GLY A 514 -25.34 -41.97 -10.16
CA GLY A 514 -24.83 -43.33 -9.96
C GLY A 514 -23.71 -43.77 -10.91
N ARG A 515 -23.30 -42.94 -11.87
CA ARG A 515 -22.22 -43.22 -12.82
C ARG A 515 -21.16 -42.12 -12.89
N ILE A 516 -21.37 -40.97 -12.24
CA ILE A 516 -20.52 -39.80 -12.41
C ILE A 516 -19.08 -40.05 -11.98
N ALA A 517 -18.86 -40.84 -10.93
CA ALA A 517 -17.53 -41.21 -10.47
C ALA A 517 -16.73 -41.96 -11.53
N ALA A 518 -17.29 -43.04 -12.08
CA ALA A 518 -16.66 -43.81 -13.15
C ALA A 518 -16.45 -42.99 -14.44
N ILE A 519 -17.37 -42.06 -14.76
CA ILE A 519 -17.21 -41.15 -15.91
C ILE A 519 -16.03 -40.20 -15.68
N SER A 520 -15.92 -39.65 -14.46
CA SER A 520 -14.84 -38.73 -14.07
C SER A 520 -13.47 -39.41 -14.09
N GLU A 521 -13.37 -40.66 -13.61
CA GLU A 521 -12.14 -41.45 -13.66
C GLU A 521 -11.73 -41.80 -15.09
N LYS A 522 -12.69 -42.24 -15.92
CA LYS A 522 -12.43 -42.54 -17.33
C LYS A 522 -11.95 -41.30 -18.10
N ALA A 523 -12.45 -40.13 -17.73
CA ALA A 523 -12.03 -38.86 -18.30
C ALA A 523 -10.73 -38.32 -17.69
N ASP A 524 -10.13 -38.98 -16.69
CA ASP A 524 -8.91 -38.52 -16.02
C ASP A 524 -9.04 -37.07 -15.50
N ILE A 525 -10.15 -36.79 -14.81
CA ILE A 525 -10.37 -35.49 -14.17
C ILE A 525 -9.44 -35.36 -12.97
N GLN A 526 -8.68 -34.25 -12.91
CA GLN A 526 -7.71 -33.97 -11.86
C GLN A 526 -8.17 -32.85 -10.93
N PRO A 527 -7.73 -32.81 -9.65
CA PRO A 527 -7.95 -31.67 -8.77
C PRO A 527 -7.25 -30.39 -9.28
N PRO A 528 -7.73 -29.19 -8.92
CA PRO A 528 -8.93 -28.91 -8.12
C PRO A 528 -10.21 -29.11 -8.94
N ALA A 529 -11.20 -29.80 -8.35
CA ALA A 529 -12.49 -30.05 -9.00
C ALA A 529 -13.66 -30.02 -8.02
N ILE A 530 -14.84 -29.71 -8.56
CA ILE A 530 -16.10 -29.66 -7.83
C ILE A 530 -17.09 -30.66 -8.42
N LEU A 531 -17.98 -31.19 -7.57
CA LEU A 531 -19.14 -31.98 -8.00
C LEU A 531 -20.40 -31.12 -7.84
N VAL A 532 -21.21 -31.07 -8.89
CA VAL A 532 -22.53 -30.44 -8.89
C VAL A 532 -23.58 -31.53 -9.10
N VAL A 533 -24.57 -31.63 -8.23
CA VAL A 533 -25.66 -32.61 -8.31
C VAL A 533 -27.00 -31.87 -8.30
N GLY A 534 -27.81 -32.06 -9.34
CA GLY A 534 -29.13 -31.46 -9.45
C GLY A 534 -29.55 -31.22 -10.90
N ASP A 535 -30.85 -31.00 -11.10
CA ASP A 535 -31.42 -30.92 -12.44
C ASP A 535 -30.89 -29.75 -13.28
N VAL A 536 -30.30 -28.73 -12.65
CA VAL A 536 -29.65 -27.61 -13.35
C VAL A 536 -28.52 -28.07 -14.29
N VAL A 537 -27.89 -29.21 -14.03
CA VAL A 537 -26.86 -29.79 -14.91
C VAL A 537 -27.41 -30.11 -16.30
N SER A 538 -28.71 -30.44 -16.40
CA SER A 538 -29.36 -30.71 -17.69
C SER A 538 -29.36 -29.50 -18.63
N LEU A 539 -29.30 -28.28 -18.08
CA LEU A 539 -29.30 -27.04 -18.83
C LEU A 539 -27.97 -26.74 -19.54
N LYS A 540 -26.88 -27.47 -19.22
CA LYS A 540 -25.57 -27.25 -19.85
C LYS A 540 -25.66 -27.19 -21.37
N LYS A 541 -26.43 -28.11 -21.98
CA LYS A 541 -26.56 -28.19 -23.44
C LYS A 541 -27.27 -27.00 -24.05
N GLU A 542 -28.11 -26.31 -23.27
CA GLU A 542 -28.94 -25.19 -23.73
C GLU A 542 -28.25 -23.83 -23.47
N ILE A 543 -27.38 -23.75 -22.45
CA ILE A 543 -26.78 -22.49 -21.95
C ILE A 543 -25.25 -22.52 -22.10
N ASP A 544 -24.70 -23.34 -22.99
CA ASP A 544 -23.26 -23.37 -23.24
C ASP A 544 -22.81 -22.10 -23.99
N TRP A 545 -22.53 -21.04 -23.23
CA TRP A 545 -22.14 -19.75 -23.75
C TRP A 545 -20.66 -19.68 -24.13
N GLN A 546 -19.84 -20.60 -23.61
CA GLN A 546 -18.43 -20.72 -23.99
C GLN A 546 -18.34 -21.37 -25.37
N GLN A 547 -18.28 -20.55 -26.42
CA GLN A 547 -17.92 -21.02 -27.74
C GLN A 547 -16.41 -21.28 -27.79
N ALA A 548 -16.02 -22.44 -28.32
CA ALA A 548 -14.61 -22.76 -28.51
C ALA A 548 -13.99 -21.73 -29.47
N GLY A 549 -13.02 -20.98 -28.96
CA GLY A 549 -12.20 -20.08 -29.77
C GLY A 549 -10.99 -20.82 -30.33
N ALA A 550 -10.26 -20.19 -31.25
CA ALA A 550 -9.06 -20.77 -31.86
C ALA A 550 -7.99 -21.20 -30.84
N LEU A 551 -7.94 -20.53 -29.69
CA LEU A 551 -6.99 -20.79 -28.60
C LEU A 551 -7.65 -21.47 -27.39
N SER A 552 -8.87 -22.01 -27.52
CA SER A 552 -9.51 -22.75 -26.44
C SER A 552 -8.62 -23.87 -25.92
N GLY A 553 -8.54 -23.98 -24.60
CA GLY A 553 -7.71 -24.98 -23.97
C GLY A 553 -6.23 -24.63 -23.86
N LYS A 554 -5.79 -23.45 -24.35
CA LYS A 554 -4.37 -23.05 -24.41
C LYS A 554 -4.00 -22.00 -23.36
N LYS A 555 -2.89 -22.24 -22.65
CA LYS A 555 -2.24 -21.28 -21.75
C LYS A 555 -1.04 -20.64 -22.44
N ILE A 556 -1.00 -19.31 -22.45
CA ILE A 556 -0.01 -18.55 -23.21
C ILE A 556 0.71 -17.57 -22.29
N LEU A 557 2.02 -17.75 -22.14
CA LEU A 557 2.87 -16.83 -21.39
C LEU A 557 3.11 -15.56 -22.21
N VAL A 558 2.80 -14.41 -21.61
CA VAL A 558 3.00 -13.09 -22.20
C VAL A 558 4.19 -12.39 -21.56
N THR A 559 5.34 -12.41 -22.24
CA THR A 559 6.58 -11.75 -21.78
C THR A 559 6.70 -10.37 -22.40
N ALA A 560 5.95 -9.41 -21.86
CA ALA A 560 5.94 -8.04 -22.32
C ALA A 560 5.79 -7.06 -21.16
N THR A 561 6.18 -5.80 -21.36
CA THR A 561 5.86 -4.72 -20.42
C THR A 561 4.34 -4.54 -20.32
N GLU A 562 3.84 -4.03 -19.19
CA GLU A 562 2.40 -3.90 -18.91
C GLU A 562 1.58 -3.25 -20.05
N ILE A 563 2.11 -2.17 -20.64
CA ILE A 563 1.49 -1.44 -21.78
C ILE A 563 1.21 -2.36 -22.99
N ILE A 564 2.01 -3.40 -23.16
CA ILE A 564 1.92 -4.34 -24.28
C ILE A 564 1.19 -5.62 -23.84
N ALA A 565 1.42 -6.05 -22.60
CA ALA A 565 0.91 -7.31 -22.09
C ALA A 565 -0.62 -7.35 -22.01
N GLU A 566 -1.26 -6.31 -21.46
CA GLU A 566 -2.72 -6.31 -21.26
C GLU A 566 -3.50 -6.35 -22.59
N PRO A 567 -3.18 -5.52 -23.61
CA PRO A 567 -3.84 -5.61 -24.91
C PRO A 567 -3.66 -6.96 -25.60
N LEU A 568 -2.50 -7.61 -25.43
CA LEU A 568 -2.27 -8.96 -25.97
C LEU A 568 -3.06 -10.02 -25.18
N ALA A 569 -3.10 -9.90 -23.85
CA ALA A 569 -3.86 -10.77 -22.98
C ALA A 569 -5.37 -10.72 -23.29
N GLU A 570 -5.92 -9.54 -23.53
CA GLU A 570 -7.32 -9.38 -23.95
C GLU A 570 -7.60 -10.08 -25.29
N LYS A 571 -6.68 -9.99 -26.26
CA LYS A 571 -6.80 -10.69 -27.54
C LYS A 571 -6.78 -12.20 -27.35
N ILE A 572 -5.87 -12.72 -26.54
CA ILE A 572 -5.79 -14.14 -26.21
C ILE A 572 -7.10 -14.62 -25.56
N ARG A 573 -7.65 -13.86 -24.60
CA ARG A 573 -8.95 -14.17 -23.97
C ARG A 573 -10.10 -14.20 -24.97
N LYS A 574 -10.18 -13.21 -25.88
CA LYS A 574 -11.21 -13.18 -26.95
C LYS A 574 -11.12 -14.38 -27.90
N LEU A 575 -9.93 -14.94 -28.08
CA LEU A 575 -9.69 -16.15 -28.86
C LEU A 575 -9.88 -17.45 -28.05
N GLY A 576 -10.33 -17.36 -26.79
CA GLY A 576 -10.60 -18.49 -25.91
C GLY A 576 -9.40 -19.03 -25.14
N GLY A 577 -8.23 -18.41 -25.26
CA GLY A 577 -7.02 -18.80 -24.54
C GLY A 577 -6.90 -18.11 -23.17
N GLU A 578 -6.09 -18.69 -22.29
CA GLU A 578 -5.74 -18.10 -20.99
C GLU A 578 -4.37 -17.41 -21.09
N PRO A 579 -4.30 -16.07 -20.97
CA PRO A 579 -3.04 -15.37 -20.90
C PRO A 579 -2.46 -15.45 -19.48
N VAL A 580 -1.20 -15.87 -19.38
CA VAL A 580 -0.40 -15.73 -18.18
C VAL A 580 0.56 -14.58 -18.42
N VAL A 581 0.22 -13.39 -17.93
CA VAL A 581 1.07 -12.22 -18.09
C VAL A 581 2.27 -12.35 -17.16
N MET A 582 3.47 -12.05 -17.65
CA MET A 582 4.65 -11.95 -16.80
C MET A 582 5.64 -10.93 -17.37
N SER A 583 5.61 -9.70 -16.85
CA SER A 583 6.59 -8.67 -17.19
C SER A 583 7.95 -9.02 -16.58
N LEU A 584 8.85 -9.57 -17.39
CA LEU A 584 10.22 -9.98 -16.96
C LEU A 584 11.20 -8.81 -16.88
N ILE A 585 10.79 -7.67 -17.42
CA ILE A 585 11.54 -6.41 -17.39
C ILE A 585 10.63 -5.32 -16.82
N SER A 586 11.22 -4.44 -16.03
CA SER A 586 10.63 -3.16 -15.65
C SER A 586 11.32 -2.04 -16.42
N VAL A 587 10.65 -0.90 -16.50
CA VAL A 587 11.16 0.27 -17.22
C VAL A 587 11.26 1.41 -16.23
N ARG A 588 12.47 1.96 -16.06
CA ARG A 588 12.76 3.04 -15.13
C ARG A 588 13.02 4.32 -15.90
N ALA A 589 12.46 5.42 -15.43
CA ALA A 589 12.79 6.73 -15.97
C ALA A 589 14.26 7.01 -15.71
N GLU A 590 14.98 7.45 -16.74
CA GLU A 590 16.33 7.99 -16.55
C GLU A 590 16.19 9.41 -15.98
N LYS A 591 17.12 9.84 -15.11
CA LYS A 591 17.11 11.22 -14.62
C LYS A 591 17.42 12.16 -15.78
N MET A 592 16.36 12.68 -16.37
CA MET A 592 16.45 13.64 -17.45
C MET A 592 16.79 15.01 -16.89
N TYR A 593 18.04 15.43 -17.05
CA TYR A 593 18.42 16.83 -16.88
C TYR A 593 18.17 17.54 -18.21
N GLY A 594 17.20 18.47 -18.25
CA GLY A 594 17.09 19.45 -19.31
C GLY A 594 16.19 19.10 -20.51
N LEU A 595 15.04 18.42 -20.32
CA LEU A 595 14.06 18.32 -21.42
C LEU A 595 13.64 19.71 -21.90
N LYS A 596 13.42 20.62 -20.96
CA LYS A 596 13.20 22.04 -21.24
C LYS A 596 14.33 22.64 -22.07
N GLU A 597 15.59 22.34 -21.77
CA GLU A 597 16.73 22.86 -22.54
C GLU A 597 16.75 22.35 -23.98
N VAL A 598 16.36 21.09 -24.22
CA VAL A 598 16.23 20.52 -25.57
C VAL A 598 15.09 21.21 -26.33
N LEU A 599 13.94 21.43 -25.68
CA LEU A 599 12.74 21.98 -26.33
C LEU A 599 12.72 23.51 -26.48
N VAL A 600 13.47 24.26 -25.67
CA VAL A 600 13.49 25.74 -25.74
C VAL A 600 14.58 26.30 -26.65
N ARG A 601 15.49 25.47 -27.17
CA ARG A 601 16.51 25.92 -28.14
C ARG A 601 15.82 26.52 -29.39
N PRO A 602 16.36 27.60 -29.98
CA PRO A 602 15.84 28.11 -31.24
C PRO A 602 16.19 27.15 -32.39
N GLY A 603 15.24 26.89 -33.29
CA GLY A 603 15.45 26.06 -34.48
C GLY A 603 14.28 25.13 -34.79
N LYS A 604 14.27 24.58 -36.00
CA LYS A 604 13.35 23.49 -36.39
C LYS A 604 13.92 22.17 -35.90
N ARG A 605 13.06 21.27 -35.42
CA ARG A 605 13.48 19.98 -34.92
C ARG A 605 12.53 18.85 -35.23
N TRP A 606 13.10 17.66 -35.28
CA TRP A 606 12.40 16.39 -35.34
C TRP A 606 12.47 15.70 -33.97
N LEU A 607 11.32 15.40 -33.40
CA LEU A 607 11.19 14.55 -32.22
C LEU A 607 11.01 13.11 -32.71
N VAL A 608 11.95 12.24 -32.40
CA VAL A 608 11.97 10.88 -32.92
C VAL A 608 11.78 9.89 -31.79
N PHE A 609 10.67 9.15 -31.84
CA PHE A 609 10.33 8.15 -30.83
C PHE A 609 10.54 6.74 -31.36
N THR A 610 11.39 5.98 -30.67
CA THR A 610 11.72 4.61 -31.08
C THR A 610 10.85 3.54 -30.43
N SER A 611 10.04 3.91 -29.43
CA SER A 611 9.18 2.99 -28.68
C SER A 611 7.99 3.71 -28.04
N ARG A 612 6.96 2.95 -27.65
CA ARG A 612 5.82 3.45 -26.84
C ARG A 612 6.29 4.09 -25.52
N ASN A 613 7.25 3.45 -24.84
CA ASN A 613 7.80 3.98 -23.59
C ASN A 613 8.50 5.33 -23.80
N GLY A 614 9.20 5.52 -24.93
CA GLY A 614 9.83 6.80 -25.26
C GLY A 614 8.82 7.94 -25.35
N VAL A 615 7.64 7.69 -25.94
CA VAL A 615 6.53 8.64 -25.98
C VAL A 615 6.02 8.93 -24.56
N ARG A 616 5.70 7.89 -23.79
CA ARG A 616 5.15 8.02 -22.42
C ARG A 616 6.08 8.85 -21.52
N PHE A 617 7.34 8.45 -21.39
CA PHE A 617 8.30 9.15 -20.51
C PHE A 617 8.55 10.60 -20.95
N PHE A 618 8.49 10.88 -22.26
CA PHE A 618 8.62 12.24 -22.76
C PHE A 618 7.50 13.14 -22.25
N PHE A 619 6.23 12.71 -22.39
CA PHE A 619 5.10 13.50 -21.93
C PHE A 619 4.95 13.53 -20.40
N GLU A 620 5.31 12.45 -19.70
CA GLU A 620 5.40 12.44 -18.24
C GLU A 620 6.44 13.46 -17.73
N GLN A 621 7.60 13.53 -18.39
CA GLN A 621 8.62 14.51 -18.06
C GLN A 621 8.19 15.95 -18.41
N MET A 622 7.48 16.17 -19.53
CA MET A 622 6.89 17.49 -19.82
C MET A 622 5.94 17.95 -18.72
N LYS A 623 5.07 17.06 -18.22
CA LYS A 623 4.18 17.35 -17.09
C LYS A 623 4.97 17.69 -15.83
N LYS A 624 6.00 16.90 -15.53
CA LYS A 624 6.87 17.09 -14.35
C LYS A 624 7.66 18.40 -14.37
N GLU A 625 8.12 18.83 -15.54
CA GLU A 625 8.84 20.10 -15.75
C GLU A 625 7.91 21.29 -16.07
N GLU A 626 6.59 21.08 -16.02
CA GLU A 626 5.56 22.09 -16.35
C GLU A 626 5.75 22.72 -17.73
N ILE A 627 6.17 21.92 -18.72
CA ILE A 627 6.36 22.36 -20.11
C ILE A 627 5.03 22.31 -20.85
N ASP A 628 4.61 23.46 -21.37
CA ASP A 628 3.39 23.56 -22.16
C ASP A 628 3.49 22.83 -23.50
N ILE A 629 2.52 21.95 -23.78
CA ILE A 629 2.47 21.12 -24.99
C ILE A 629 2.45 21.93 -26.30
N ARG A 630 2.02 23.19 -26.26
CA ARG A 630 2.03 24.09 -27.44
C ARG A 630 3.42 24.32 -28.00
N ILE A 631 4.48 24.12 -27.20
CA ILE A 631 5.87 24.22 -27.69
C ILE A 631 6.18 23.18 -28.77
N LEU A 632 5.44 22.07 -28.81
CA LEU A 632 5.61 21.03 -29.82
C LEU A 632 5.08 21.46 -31.20
N GLY A 633 4.27 22.53 -31.29
CA GLY A 633 3.65 22.98 -32.54
C GLY A 633 4.64 23.45 -33.61
N ILE A 634 5.90 23.69 -33.24
CA ILE A 634 6.99 24.03 -34.18
C ILE A 634 7.87 22.82 -34.54
N CYS A 635 7.60 21.66 -33.96
CA CYS A 635 8.36 20.43 -34.14
C CYS A 635 7.67 19.50 -35.16
N ARG A 636 8.45 18.65 -35.82
CA ARG A 636 7.95 17.48 -36.55
C ARG A 636 8.19 16.22 -35.74
N ILE A 637 7.36 15.20 -35.91
CA ILE A 637 7.43 13.96 -35.12
C ILE A 637 7.60 12.75 -36.04
N ALA A 638 8.64 11.96 -35.78
CA ALA A 638 8.84 10.66 -36.41
C ALA A 638 8.70 9.52 -35.38
N VAL A 639 8.10 8.42 -35.80
CA VAL A 639 7.89 7.24 -34.94
C VAL A 639 8.38 5.96 -35.62
N MET A 640 8.92 5.02 -34.85
CA MET A 640 9.46 3.76 -35.36
C MET A 640 8.42 2.85 -36.03
N GLY A 641 7.16 2.89 -35.58
CA GLY A 641 6.14 2.01 -36.12
C GLY A 641 4.75 2.23 -35.51
N ALA A 642 3.78 1.45 -35.99
CA ALA A 642 2.36 1.63 -35.67
C ALA A 642 2.04 1.62 -34.17
N GLY A 643 2.75 0.80 -33.39
CA GLY A 643 2.58 0.75 -31.94
C GLY A 643 2.97 2.07 -31.26
N THR A 644 4.09 2.67 -31.67
CA THR A 644 4.58 3.97 -31.16
C THR A 644 3.69 5.11 -31.63
N ARG A 645 3.19 5.04 -32.87
CA ARG A 645 2.22 6.00 -33.42
C ARG A 645 0.93 6.05 -32.58
N ARG A 646 0.32 4.89 -32.28
CA ARG A 646 -0.90 4.83 -31.47
C ARG A 646 -0.71 5.43 -30.08
N GLU A 647 0.46 5.20 -29.47
CA GLU A 647 0.77 5.81 -28.17
C GLU A 647 0.84 7.34 -28.27
N LEU A 648 1.48 7.88 -29.32
CA LEU A 648 1.53 9.33 -29.56
C LEU A 648 0.12 9.93 -29.73
N GLU A 649 -0.78 9.23 -30.43
CA GLU A 649 -2.17 9.64 -30.65
C GLU A 649 -2.96 9.73 -29.33
N ASN A 650 -2.66 8.89 -28.34
CA ASN A 650 -3.27 8.97 -27.00
C ASN A 650 -2.95 10.29 -26.27
N TRP A 651 -1.86 10.96 -26.65
CA TRP A 651 -1.45 12.27 -26.15
C TRP A 651 -1.94 13.43 -27.03
N GLY A 652 -2.78 13.15 -28.03
CA GLY A 652 -3.34 14.15 -28.94
C GLY A 652 -2.37 14.63 -30.03
N CYS A 653 -1.26 13.92 -30.25
CA CYS A 653 -0.25 14.25 -31.26
C CYS A 653 -0.25 13.21 -32.40
N TYR A 654 0.03 13.64 -33.62
CA TYR A 654 0.11 12.77 -34.78
C TYR A 654 1.54 12.77 -35.35
N ALA A 655 2.01 11.60 -35.80
CA ALA A 655 3.33 11.49 -36.40
C ALA A 655 3.33 12.01 -37.85
N ASP A 656 4.29 12.85 -38.19
CA ASP A 656 4.54 13.31 -39.56
C ASP A 656 5.22 12.23 -40.40
N LEU A 657 6.02 11.38 -39.76
CA LEU A 657 6.81 10.34 -40.44
C LEU A 657 6.74 9.00 -39.71
N MET A 658 6.54 7.94 -40.49
CA MET A 658 6.67 6.54 -40.05
C MET A 658 7.31 5.73 -41.18
N PRO A 659 8.33 4.90 -40.91
CA PRO A 659 9.02 4.14 -41.93
C PRO A 659 8.14 2.98 -42.48
N GLU A 660 8.51 2.46 -43.66
CA GLU A 660 7.84 1.28 -44.25
C GLU A 660 8.03 0.02 -43.38
N GLN A 661 9.25 -0.17 -42.86
CA GLN A 661 9.58 -1.24 -41.92
C GLN A 661 9.89 -0.68 -40.53
N SER A 662 9.41 -1.34 -39.48
CA SER A 662 9.61 -0.95 -38.08
C SER A 662 11.02 -1.33 -37.55
N CYS A 663 12.08 -0.85 -38.21
CA CYS A 663 13.48 -1.09 -37.82
C CYS A 663 14.33 0.19 -37.91
N SER A 664 15.48 0.17 -37.24
CA SER A 664 16.37 1.35 -37.14
C SER A 664 16.90 1.79 -38.50
N GLU A 665 17.18 0.85 -39.40
CA GLU A 665 17.69 1.09 -40.75
C GLU A 665 16.65 1.81 -41.61
N SER A 666 15.40 1.33 -41.58
CA SER A 666 14.30 1.90 -42.35
C SER A 666 13.91 3.29 -41.81
N LEU A 667 13.91 3.47 -40.49
CA LEU A 667 13.71 4.79 -39.88
C LEU A 667 14.83 5.77 -40.24
N ALA A 668 16.09 5.33 -40.21
CA ALA A 668 17.23 6.16 -40.62
C ALA A 668 17.09 6.62 -42.08
N LYS A 669 16.73 5.70 -42.99
CA LYS A 669 16.49 6.01 -44.40
C LYS A 669 15.37 7.04 -44.56
N ALA A 670 14.22 6.81 -43.94
CA ALA A 670 13.08 7.72 -44.01
C ALA A 670 13.41 9.12 -43.48
N LEU A 671 14.16 9.22 -42.37
CA LEU A 671 14.62 10.50 -41.85
C LEU A 671 15.60 11.19 -42.81
N CYS A 672 16.57 10.47 -43.39
CA CYS A 672 17.50 11.04 -44.36
C CYS A 672 16.81 11.63 -45.60
N GLU A 673 15.65 11.11 -45.98
CA GLU A 673 14.87 11.58 -47.14
C GLU A 673 13.99 12.81 -46.82
N ASN A 674 13.68 13.05 -45.54
CA ASN A 674 12.68 14.06 -45.13
C ASN A 674 13.24 15.20 -44.27
N VAL A 675 14.33 14.98 -43.53
CA VAL A 675 14.97 15.96 -42.64
C VAL A 675 15.91 16.85 -43.44
N GLN A 676 15.90 18.15 -43.18
CA GLN A 676 16.88 19.09 -43.75
C GLN A 676 18.12 19.23 -42.86
N TYR A 677 19.27 19.59 -43.43
CA TYR A 677 20.54 19.66 -42.68
C TYR A 677 20.58 20.74 -41.59
N ASP A 678 19.71 21.76 -41.66
CA ASP A 678 19.54 22.80 -40.66
C ASP A 678 18.54 22.42 -39.54
N GLU A 679 17.92 21.24 -39.62
CA GLU A 679 17.00 20.72 -38.61
C GLU A 679 17.72 19.79 -37.62
N GLU A 680 17.39 19.94 -36.34
CA GLU A 680 17.93 19.09 -35.26
C GLU A 680 17.11 17.81 -35.12
N ILE A 681 17.77 16.65 -35.03
CA ILE A 681 17.10 15.36 -34.76
C ILE A 681 17.27 15.00 -33.29
N CYS A 682 16.19 15.11 -32.51
CA CYS A 682 16.14 14.72 -31.10
C CYS A 682 15.58 13.30 -30.96
N LEU A 683 16.44 12.34 -30.61
CA LEU A 683 16.06 10.94 -30.40
C LEU A 683 15.66 10.72 -28.94
N PHE A 684 14.47 10.16 -28.73
CA PHE A 684 13.96 9.73 -27.43
C PHE A 684 13.81 8.20 -27.43
N ARG A 685 14.71 7.51 -26.71
CA ARG A 685 14.87 6.05 -26.81
C ARG A 685 15.25 5.41 -25.46
N ALA A 686 15.24 4.09 -25.42
CA ALA A 686 15.88 3.33 -24.35
C ALA A 686 17.39 3.58 -24.35
N GLU A 687 18.03 3.62 -23.19
CA GLU A 687 19.48 3.71 -23.05
C GLU A 687 20.20 2.58 -23.83
N GLU A 688 19.69 1.36 -23.72
CA GLU A 688 20.24 0.14 -24.31
C GLU A 688 19.81 -0.10 -25.76
N ALA A 689 19.14 0.87 -26.39
CA ALA A 689 18.77 0.76 -27.79
C ALA A 689 20.01 0.76 -28.70
N SER A 690 19.88 0.12 -29.86
CA SER A 690 20.94 0.00 -30.86
C SER A 690 21.44 1.37 -31.32
N ASP A 691 22.76 1.50 -31.49
CA ASP A 691 23.40 2.71 -31.99
C ASP A 691 23.34 2.87 -33.52
N VAL A 692 22.75 1.89 -34.24
CA VAL A 692 22.66 1.88 -35.71
C VAL A 692 21.97 3.13 -36.25
N LEU A 693 20.84 3.54 -35.67
CA LEU A 693 20.11 4.74 -36.10
C LEU A 693 21.00 5.99 -36.00
N ILE A 694 21.68 6.16 -34.86
CA ILE A 694 22.57 7.30 -34.60
C ILE A 694 23.74 7.30 -35.58
N LYS A 695 24.40 6.14 -35.76
CA LYS A 695 25.52 5.99 -36.68
C LYS A 695 25.12 6.37 -38.11
N ARG A 696 24.00 5.85 -38.60
CA ARG A 696 23.52 6.14 -39.97
C ARG A 696 23.20 7.61 -40.20
N LEU A 697 22.54 8.26 -39.24
CA LEU A 697 22.22 9.69 -39.35
C LEU A 697 23.50 10.56 -39.30
N ARG A 698 24.44 10.24 -38.40
CA ARG A 698 25.72 10.97 -38.29
C ARG A 698 26.64 10.74 -39.50
N GLU A 699 26.68 9.53 -40.05
CA GLU A 699 27.41 9.21 -41.30
C GLU A 699 26.93 10.08 -42.48
N LYS A 700 25.67 10.50 -42.47
CA LYS A 700 25.09 11.41 -43.47
C LYS A 700 25.25 12.89 -43.14
N GLY A 701 25.82 13.24 -41.98
CA GLY A 701 26.10 14.62 -41.59
C GLY A 701 24.97 15.33 -40.84
N PHE A 702 23.92 14.62 -40.39
CA PHE A 702 22.86 15.22 -39.59
C PHE A 702 23.30 15.52 -38.15
N PHE A 703 22.77 16.61 -37.58
CA PHE A 703 22.93 16.92 -36.17
C PHE A 703 21.92 16.12 -35.34
N VAL A 704 22.44 15.19 -34.53
CA VAL A 704 21.62 14.25 -33.74
C VAL A 704 21.88 14.44 -32.26
N VAL A 705 20.84 14.85 -31.53
CA VAL A 705 20.80 14.85 -30.08
C VAL A 705 20.19 13.53 -29.62
N ASP A 706 21.00 12.76 -28.90
CA ASP A 706 20.62 11.47 -28.36
C ASP A 706 20.21 11.61 -26.90
N THR A 707 18.95 11.31 -26.62
CA THR A 707 18.35 11.52 -25.30
C THR A 707 17.74 10.21 -24.79
N PRO A 708 18.52 9.40 -24.06
CA PRO A 708 18.01 8.26 -23.32
C PRO A 708 16.91 8.70 -22.34
N MET A 709 15.73 8.10 -22.45
CA MET A 709 14.57 8.44 -21.62
C MET A 709 14.37 7.47 -20.46
N TYR A 710 14.83 6.24 -20.65
CA TYR A 710 14.58 5.15 -19.73
C TYR A 710 15.61 4.05 -19.95
N HIS A 711 15.82 3.23 -18.92
CA HIS A 711 16.52 1.95 -19.02
C HIS A 711 15.58 0.80 -18.62
N THR A 712 15.99 -0.42 -18.98
CA THR A 712 15.28 -1.64 -18.66
C THR A 712 16.00 -2.42 -17.58
N GLU A 713 15.28 -2.75 -16.51
CA GLU A 713 15.80 -3.58 -15.42
C GLU A 713 15.15 -4.97 -15.46
N LYS A 714 15.91 -5.99 -15.05
CA LYS A 714 15.41 -7.36 -14.98
C LYS A 714 14.71 -7.59 -13.65
N MET A 715 13.53 -8.17 -13.70
CA MET A 715 12.73 -8.50 -12.53
C MET A 715 13.16 -9.84 -11.91
N TRP A 716 14.37 -9.90 -11.36
CA TRP A 716 14.96 -11.16 -10.85
C TRP A 716 14.07 -11.89 -9.83
N LYS A 717 13.26 -11.17 -9.05
CA LYS A 717 12.27 -11.76 -8.14
C LYS A 717 11.30 -12.73 -8.82
N LYS A 718 11.05 -12.56 -10.13
CA LYS A 718 10.15 -13.40 -10.92
C LYS A 718 10.82 -14.67 -11.46
N ALA A 719 12.13 -14.84 -11.31
CA ALA A 719 12.85 -15.96 -11.94
C ALA A 719 12.36 -17.33 -11.44
N ALA A 720 12.16 -17.49 -10.13
CA ALA A 720 11.64 -18.73 -9.55
C ALA A 720 10.22 -19.03 -10.04
N LEU A 721 9.34 -18.03 -10.02
CA LEU A 721 7.95 -18.14 -10.47
C LEU A 721 7.87 -18.43 -11.98
N LEU A 722 8.74 -17.82 -12.78
CA LEU A 722 8.83 -18.07 -14.22
C LEU A 722 9.11 -19.54 -14.50
N LYS A 723 10.09 -20.14 -13.80
CA LYS A 723 10.44 -21.55 -13.96
C LYS A 723 9.26 -22.47 -13.61
N GLU A 724 8.54 -22.18 -12.53
CA GLU A 724 7.35 -22.95 -12.13
C GLU A 724 6.22 -22.85 -13.16
N VAL A 725 5.90 -21.64 -13.62
CA VAL A 725 4.80 -21.41 -14.56
C VAL A 725 5.07 -22.04 -15.93
N LEU A 726 6.34 -22.05 -16.37
CA LEU A 726 6.71 -22.52 -17.71
C LEU A 726 6.35 -23.98 -18.01
N GLU A 727 6.24 -24.83 -16.98
CA GLU A 727 5.92 -26.25 -17.15
C GLU A 727 4.50 -26.49 -17.69
N ASP A 728 3.56 -25.57 -17.44
CA ASP A 728 2.14 -25.68 -17.86
C ASP A 728 1.80 -24.76 -19.06
N MET A 729 2.77 -24.21 -19.78
CA MET A 729 2.50 -23.30 -20.90
C MET A 729 2.46 -24.03 -22.25
N ASP A 730 1.48 -23.69 -23.09
CA ASP A 730 1.43 -24.15 -24.49
C ASP A 730 2.31 -23.29 -25.41
N ALA A 731 2.42 -22.00 -25.11
CA ALA A 731 3.28 -21.07 -25.85
C ALA A 731 3.83 -19.94 -24.98
N VAL A 732 4.97 -19.40 -25.40
CA VAL A 732 5.60 -18.19 -24.87
C VAL A 732 5.64 -17.14 -25.97
N THR A 733 5.19 -15.93 -25.66
CA THR A 733 5.27 -14.79 -26.58
C THR A 733 6.39 -13.85 -26.19
N PHE A 734 7.20 -13.45 -27.19
CA PHE A 734 8.27 -12.48 -27.04
C PHE A 734 7.95 -11.20 -27.82
N CYS A 735 7.65 -10.14 -27.08
CA CYS A 735 7.30 -8.83 -27.65
C CYS A 735 8.50 -7.89 -27.81
N SER A 736 9.69 -8.25 -27.31
CA SER A 736 10.90 -7.43 -27.43
C SER A 736 12.17 -8.25 -27.23
N ALA A 737 13.28 -7.77 -27.79
CA ALA A 737 14.60 -8.36 -27.61
C ALA A 737 15.09 -8.33 -26.14
N SER A 738 14.70 -7.33 -25.35
CA SER A 738 15.04 -7.25 -23.92
C SER A 738 14.29 -8.31 -23.10
N ALA A 739 13.01 -8.57 -23.41
CA ALA A 739 12.25 -9.65 -22.79
C ALA A 739 12.87 -11.03 -23.06
N VAL A 740 13.32 -11.28 -24.29
CA VAL A 740 14.04 -12.52 -24.65
C VAL A 740 15.31 -12.71 -23.82
N ARG A 741 16.14 -11.67 -23.71
CA ARG A 741 17.38 -11.74 -22.92
C ARG A 741 17.10 -11.96 -21.43
N ALA A 742 16.10 -11.29 -20.88
CA ALA A 742 15.69 -11.48 -19.48
C ALA A 742 15.19 -12.91 -19.26
N PHE A 743 14.33 -13.40 -20.14
CA PHE A 743 13.82 -14.77 -20.12
C PHE A 743 14.95 -15.79 -20.13
N ALA A 744 15.87 -15.73 -21.10
CA ALA A 744 16.98 -16.68 -21.24
C ALA A 744 17.86 -16.76 -19.97
N GLN A 745 18.11 -15.61 -19.35
CA GLN A 745 18.93 -15.52 -18.14
C GLN A 745 18.20 -16.01 -16.90
N MET A 746 16.90 -15.73 -16.79
CA MET A 746 16.07 -16.19 -15.66
C MET A 746 15.80 -17.69 -15.72
N THR A 747 15.73 -18.29 -16.91
CA THR A 747 15.54 -19.73 -17.10
C THR A 747 16.86 -20.50 -17.16
N GLU A 748 18.01 -19.80 -17.16
CA GLU A 748 19.35 -20.42 -17.28
C GLU A 748 19.47 -21.35 -18.51
N GLY A 749 18.75 -21.05 -19.59
CA GLY A 749 18.73 -21.88 -20.81
C GLY A 749 18.01 -23.22 -20.66
N GLN A 750 17.23 -23.41 -19.59
CA GLN A 750 16.40 -24.61 -19.43
C GLN A 750 15.46 -24.78 -20.63
N ARG A 751 15.39 -25.99 -21.18
CA ARG A 751 14.45 -26.33 -22.26
C ARG A 751 13.07 -26.59 -21.67
N PHE A 752 12.04 -26.11 -22.37
CA PHE A 752 10.63 -26.26 -22.02
C PHE A 752 9.83 -26.67 -23.26
N ALA A 753 8.64 -27.24 -23.06
CA ALA A 753 7.82 -27.78 -24.14
C ALA A 753 7.05 -26.70 -24.93
N ALA A 754 6.83 -25.53 -24.31
CA ALA A 754 6.03 -24.45 -24.87
C ALA A 754 6.60 -23.93 -26.21
N LYS A 755 5.71 -23.59 -27.14
CA LYS A 755 6.06 -23.00 -28.44
C LYS A 755 6.50 -21.55 -28.30
N ASN A 756 7.60 -21.17 -28.93
CA ASN A 756 8.13 -19.81 -28.88
C ASN A 756 7.66 -18.98 -30.08
N VAL A 757 6.90 -17.92 -29.81
CA VAL A 757 6.37 -17.02 -30.83
C VAL A 757 6.90 -15.61 -30.58
N CYS A 758 7.44 -14.94 -31.60
CA CYS A 758 7.95 -13.58 -31.44
C CYS A 758 7.34 -12.57 -32.42
N ILE A 759 7.32 -11.30 -32.01
CA ILE A 759 6.67 -10.21 -32.76
C ILE A 759 7.40 -9.82 -34.06
N GLY A 760 8.69 -10.15 -34.22
CA GLY A 760 9.43 -9.72 -35.40
C GLY A 760 10.89 -10.16 -35.44
N PRO A 761 11.60 -9.85 -36.54
CA PRO A 761 12.93 -10.40 -36.85
C PRO A 761 14.02 -9.98 -35.86
N VAL A 762 13.99 -8.74 -35.35
CA VAL A 762 14.97 -8.27 -34.34
C VAL A 762 14.85 -9.07 -33.04
N THR A 763 13.62 -9.41 -32.65
CA THR A 763 13.37 -10.25 -31.47
C THR A 763 13.81 -11.70 -31.73
N ALA A 764 13.61 -12.21 -32.94
CA ALA A 764 14.10 -13.53 -33.34
C ALA A 764 15.64 -13.63 -33.32
N GLU A 765 16.34 -12.61 -33.82
CA GLU A 765 17.81 -12.56 -33.77
C GLU A 765 18.32 -12.53 -32.32
N ALA A 766 17.63 -11.80 -31.44
CA ALA A 766 17.95 -11.80 -30.02
C ALA A 766 17.73 -13.17 -29.35
N ALA A 767 16.74 -13.93 -29.83
CA ALA A 767 16.46 -15.29 -29.36
C ALA A 767 17.51 -16.28 -29.83
N GLU A 768 17.92 -16.21 -31.10
CA GLU A 768 19.00 -17.02 -31.65
C GLU A 768 20.32 -16.79 -30.90
N LYS A 769 20.68 -15.54 -30.63
CA LYS A 769 21.86 -15.20 -29.79
C LYS A 769 21.77 -15.71 -28.36
N ALA A 770 20.56 -15.96 -27.87
CA ALA A 770 20.29 -16.47 -26.53
C ALA A 770 20.02 -17.99 -26.51
N ASP A 771 20.27 -18.70 -27.61
CA ASP A 771 20.01 -20.13 -27.80
C ASP A 771 18.53 -20.54 -27.57
N ILE A 772 17.60 -19.62 -27.90
CA ILE A 772 16.16 -19.86 -27.89
C ILE A 772 15.66 -20.05 -29.31
N SER A 773 15.19 -21.26 -29.61
CA SER A 773 14.54 -21.57 -30.89
C SER A 773 13.17 -20.90 -30.98
N ILE A 774 12.95 -20.09 -32.02
CA ILE A 774 11.64 -19.48 -32.33
C ILE A 774 10.88 -20.38 -33.30
N ASP A 775 9.70 -20.85 -32.91
CA ASP A 775 8.87 -21.70 -33.78
C ASP A 775 8.07 -20.87 -34.81
N LYS A 776 7.71 -19.62 -34.49
CA LYS A 776 6.94 -18.76 -35.39
C LYS A 776 7.24 -17.27 -35.17
N ILE A 777 7.46 -16.55 -36.28
CA ILE A 777 7.54 -15.09 -36.30
C ILE A 777 6.21 -14.53 -36.80
N ALA A 778 5.72 -13.48 -36.16
CA ALA A 778 4.50 -12.77 -36.57
C ALA A 778 4.64 -12.22 -38.00
N GLY A 779 3.62 -12.44 -38.85
CA GLY A 779 3.63 -11.95 -40.23
C GLY A 779 3.45 -10.43 -40.33
N GLN A 780 2.71 -9.84 -39.39
CA GLN A 780 2.67 -8.39 -39.13
C GLN A 780 3.37 -8.13 -37.81
N TYR A 781 4.25 -7.12 -37.75
CA TYR A 781 5.09 -6.85 -36.58
C TYR A 781 4.35 -6.03 -35.51
N ASP A 782 3.16 -6.49 -35.14
CA ASP A 782 2.28 -5.90 -34.15
C ASP A 782 1.56 -7.00 -33.34
N LEU A 783 0.62 -6.58 -32.49
CA LEU A 783 -0.10 -7.51 -31.62
C LEU A 783 -1.14 -8.36 -32.37
N GLU A 784 -1.65 -7.90 -33.52
CA GLU A 784 -2.56 -8.70 -34.35
C GLU A 784 -1.79 -9.83 -35.02
N GLY A 785 -0.64 -9.52 -35.61
CA GLY A 785 0.22 -10.53 -36.22
C GLY A 785 0.72 -11.56 -35.21
N LEU A 786 0.97 -11.16 -33.97
CA LEU A 786 1.37 -12.08 -32.90
C LEU A 786 0.23 -13.01 -32.48
N ALA A 787 -0.99 -12.49 -32.34
CA ALA A 787 -2.18 -13.31 -32.06
C ALA A 787 -2.49 -14.29 -33.20
N ALA A 788 -2.38 -13.85 -34.46
CA ALA A 788 -2.53 -14.71 -35.62
C ALA A 788 -1.47 -15.82 -35.66
N ALA A 789 -0.21 -15.50 -35.34
CA ALA A 789 0.88 -16.46 -35.25
C ALA A 789 0.66 -17.53 -34.17
N LEU A 790 0.06 -17.15 -33.03
CA LEU A 790 -0.34 -18.10 -31.98
C LEU A 790 -1.40 -19.08 -32.49
N CYS A 791 -2.45 -18.59 -33.16
CA CYS A 791 -3.47 -19.45 -33.75
C CYS A 791 -2.85 -20.40 -34.80
N ASP A 792 -2.02 -19.86 -35.70
CA ASP A 792 -1.35 -20.63 -36.74
C ASP A 792 -0.57 -21.84 -36.21
N ILE A 793 0.10 -21.68 -35.06
CA ILE A 793 0.96 -22.74 -34.51
C ILE A 793 0.24 -23.67 -33.54
N LEU A 794 -0.75 -23.16 -32.78
CA LEU A 794 -1.45 -23.94 -31.77
C LEU A 794 -2.71 -24.65 -32.29
N CYS A 795 -3.32 -24.15 -33.38
CA CYS A 795 -4.51 -24.78 -33.97
C CYS A 795 -4.18 -25.94 -34.92
N ARG A 796 -2.92 -26.12 -35.34
CA ARG A 796 -2.53 -27.09 -36.40
C ARG A 796 -2.53 -28.58 -36.01
N ASN A 797 -3.01 -28.94 -34.82
CA ASN A 797 -2.98 -30.32 -34.33
C ASN A 797 -4.36 -30.99 -34.15
N GLU A 798 -5.42 -30.42 -34.69
CA GLU A 798 -6.73 -31.08 -34.78
C GLU A 798 -7.09 -31.35 -36.25
N SER A 799 -6.46 -32.37 -36.84
CA SER A 799 -6.88 -32.95 -38.13
C SER A 799 -6.81 -34.47 -38.08
#